data_AF-A0A561XPH2-F1
#
_entry.id   AF-A0A561XPH2-F1
#
_cell.length_a   1.000
_cell.length_b   1.000
_cell.length_c   1.000
_cell.angle_alpha   90.00
_cell.angle_beta   90.00
_cell.angle_gamma   90.00
#
_symmetry.space_group_name_H-M   'P 1'
#
loop_
_entity.id
_entity.type
_entity.pdbx_description
1 polymer ?
#
loop_
_entity_poly.entity_id
_entity_poly.type
_entity_poly.pdbx_seq_one_letter_code
_entity_poly.pdbx_strand_id
1 'polypeptide(L)'
;MDTLRDSPQDPPPSAVLRGTGAASVGQGGHLPWWRRITIPFEVLIATVVVTAMLLLTALLVYQVSTSARQAIIAASDESAQRISQLIAERVHRIVDPADATIRLLAFDPVASASTLPARLRRLPVLARLLEQNPLLSAVFIGYPDGQFLLVRPVRNEALRVRLDAPPKTAYLVQSMARERGLAGMVGRWSYYDADLRLIDSAVRPEYRYDPRTRPWYAEALEQNTQILTAPYVFFTTQEVGITLSQPSEDGRAVIGLDVALTDLGHEISGLRLMPRTEIAVVDKDGRVLAYPDMSRVLLRDGNTPGLRLRALDDLGVPSLHALQALGLKDGESRRLQADGEEWLGRSLPLASMRWQGLQILMAIPTKELLAEVNNNLRQQVWLSVSLIGLMLPLGWLAGRRVGRSLFGLALQARALARFDFRRPERRVSPVREVRDLGQVMDRMSDTIQEFLHITHHISAESRTDLMLSSVLYELVRATSCTGGAVYLVDPQRTGLLRAARHCEDPEQQSRYPEHLAMVHFINHTEPQPGDQHEDDDDTEPARVLRVQLRTRDGQPLGLLVLRYIADQTQDDAHFRAFVEKLSGTLSVAIETRSLIEGQKKLLDAVIRLLADAIDAKSPYTGGHCERVPELAEALMDRMCAAKDGPFAQVAMTDAERYEFRLGAWLHDCGKVTSPEHIIDKATKLETLYNRIHEVRMRFEVLWRDAELDYWKQHVSGVDPVRLQRELLQRREQLQEDFAFVARCNVGGEFMAEADIARLKTVGRQIWQRHFDDRLGLSAAEMLRLSSVPVRPLPANEPLLADRPEHIVPWGTRKPPVEAGNPANRWGFDMVLPPYEAHLGELHNLSIQRGTLTAEDRFKINDHIVQTIIMLSGLPFPPHLARVPSIAGSHHEKLDGTGYPRRLKAPELTLADRVMTLADIFEALTAADRPYKPPKTLSESLKIMTHMVRERHIDAEVFRFFLTSGVWRDYAERFLTPAQRDEVNVEAILASLG
;
A
#
# COMPACT_ATOMS: atom_id res chain seq x y z
N MET A 1 11.31 36.59 51.28
CA MET A 1 11.80 37.79 50.56
C MET A 1 11.66 37.46 49.08
N ASP A 2 10.47 37.58 48.48
CA ASP A 2 9.88 38.83 47.93
C ASP A 2 10.89 39.57 47.02
N THR A 3 10.67 39.78 45.72
CA THR A 3 9.45 40.31 45.07
C THR A 3 9.37 40.07 43.53
N LEU A 4 8.12 39.86 43.04
CA LEU A 4 7.47 40.35 41.80
C LEU A 4 7.95 39.84 40.41
N ARG A 5 7.15 39.08 39.64
CA ARG A 5 5.99 39.42 38.76
C ARG A 5 6.38 40.19 37.48
N ASP A 6 6.30 39.52 36.32
CA ASP A 6 5.60 39.99 35.12
C ASP A 6 5.56 38.90 34.02
N SER A 7 4.36 38.65 33.48
CA SER A 7 4.13 38.06 32.16
C SER A 7 4.10 39.20 31.13
N PRO A 8 4.37 38.99 29.82
CA PRO A 8 3.24 38.68 28.93
C PRO A 8 3.55 37.93 27.60
N GLN A 9 2.45 37.42 27.01
CA GLN A 9 2.06 37.42 25.57
C GLN A 9 2.50 36.32 24.58
N ASP A 10 1.45 35.74 23.96
CA ASP A 10 1.38 34.91 22.76
C ASP A 10 2.04 35.54 21.51
N PRO A 11 2.50 34.75 20.53
CA PRO A 11 2.75 35.23 19.18
C PRO A 11 1.51 35.07 18.26
N PRO A 12 1.18 36.06 17.41
CA PRO A 12 0.04 36.00 16.48
C PRO A 12 0.38 35.32 15.14
N PRO A 13 -0.61 35.06 14.27
CA PRO A 13 -0.44 34.28 13.04
C PRO A 13 -0.07 35.17 11.84
N SER A 14 0.82 34.71 10.96
CA SER A 14 1.15 35.42 9.71
C SER A 14 0.67 34.66 8.47
N ALA A 15 -0.33 35.25 7.82
CA ALA A 15 -0.85 34.87 6.52
C ALA A 15 0.07 35.29 5.37
N VAL A 16 0.04 34.47 4.31
CA VAL A 16 0.09 34.80 2.87
C VAL A 16 0.81 36.08 2.44
N LEU A 17 1.91 35.93 1.69
CA LEU A 17 2.30 36.86 0.62
C LEU A 17 2.78 36.09 -0.63
N ARG A 18 2.16 36.41 -1.76
CA ARG A 18 2.58 36.06 -3.13
C ARG A 18 3.75 36.96 -3.55
N GLY A 19 4.63 36.46 -4.42
CA GLY A 19 5.34 37.33 -5.39
C GLY A 19 6.77 36.96 -5.78
N THR A 20 6.90 36.15 -6.84
CA THR A 20 7.77 36.34 -8.04
C THR A 20 9.31 36.49 -7.96
N GLY A 21 9.95 35.68 -8.83
CA GLY A 21 11.28 35.89 -9.44
C GLY A 21 12.33 34.88 -8.94
N ALA A 22 13.14 34.16 -9.71
CA ALA A 22 13.31 33.85 -11.14
C ALA A 22 14.66 33.07 -11.25
N ALA A 23 14.75 32.13 -12.18
CA ALA A 23 15.99 31.57 -12.78
C ALA A 23 16.94 30.68 -11.93
N SER A 24 16.90 29.37 -12.21
CA SER A 24 18.11 28.62 -12.60
C SER A 24 17.73 27.47 -13.54
N VAL A 25 18.28 27.54 -14.74
CA VAL A 25 18.16 26.58 -15.85
C VAL A 25 18.87 25.27 -15.50
N GLY A 26 18.21 24.14 -15.73
CA GLY A 26 18.79 22.79 -15.69
C GLY A 26 17.89 21.82 -16.46
N GLN A 27 18.38 21.37 -17.62
CA GLN A 27 17.79 20.40 -18.55
C GLN A 27 17.18 19.19 -17.82
N GLY A 28 16.07 18.58 -18.20
CA GLY A 28 15.40 18.54 -19.50
C GLY A 28 14.82 17.14 -19.70
N GLY A 29 13.93 16.72 -18.81
CA GLY A 29 13.09 15.52 -18.95
C GLY A 29 11.64 15.91 -18.65
N HIS A 30 11.05 16.74 -19.50
CA HIS A 30 9.66 17.16 -19.35
C HIS A 30 8.76 15.94 -19.52
N LEU A 31 8.30 15.36 -18.40
CA LEU A 31 7.07 14.58 -18.38
C LEU A 31 5.99 15.45 -19.05
N PRO A 32 5.38 14.99 -20.16
CA PRO A 32 4.48 15.82 -20.94
C PRO A 32 3.30 16.31 -20.11
N TRP A 33 2.82 17.52 -20.42
CA TRP A 33 1.80 18.26 -19.66
C TRP A 33 0.54 17.44 -19.33
N TRP A 34 0.16 16.48 -20.19
CA TRP A 34 -0.97 15.58 -19.98
C TRP A 34 -0.80 14.62 -18.78
N ARG A 35 0.42 14.33 -18.33
CA ARG A 35 0.67 13.51 -17.13
C ARG A 35 0.46 14.28 -15.81
N ARG A 36 0.25 15.60 -15.85
CA ARG A 36 -0.07 16.42 -14.66
C ARG A 36 -1.57 16.66 -14.47
N ILE A 37 -2.40 16.20 -15.41
CA ILE A 37 -3.86 16.39 -15.37
C ILE A 37 -4.48 15.18 -14.67
N THR A 38 -4.92 15.34 -13.42
CA THR A 38 -5.73 14.34 -12.72
C THR A 38 -7.21 14.64 -12.94
N ILE A 39 -7.85 13.90 -13.84
CA ILE A 39 -9.29 14.03 -14.09
C ILE A 39 -10.05 13.15 -13.08
N PRO A 40 -11.08 13.65 -12.38
CA PRO A 40 -11.93 12.82 -11.53
C PRO A 40 -12.52 11.67 -12.35
N PHE A 41 -12.48 10.45 -11.81
CA PHE A 41 -12.97 9.25 -12.50
C PHE A 41 -14.42 9.40 -13.01
N GLU A 42 -15.23 10.17 -12.30
CA GLU A 42 -16.62 10.50 -12.66
C GLU A 42 -16.71 11.33 -13.96
N VAL A 43 -15.76 12.26 -14.16
CA VAL A 43 -15.68 13.09 -15.37
C VAL A 43 -15.12 12.29 -16.53
N LEU A 44 -14.19 11.37 -16.28
CA LEU A 44 -13.64 10.48 -17.29
C LEU A 44 -14.71 9.54 -17.86
N ILE A 45 -15.51 8.89 -17.01
CA ILE A 45 -16.60 8.01 -17.48
C ILE A 45 -17.63 8.83 -18.26
N ALA A 46 -18.04 9.99 -17.74
CA ALA A 46 -19.01 10.84 -18.42
C ALA A 46 -18.50 11.31 -19.80
N THR A 47 -17.23 11.72 -19.89
CA THR A 47 -16.63 12.16 -21.16
C THR A 47 -16.42 11.02 -22.15
N VAL A 48 -16.04 9.82 -21.70
CA VAL A 48 -15.92 8.63 -22.56
C VAL A 48 -17.29 8.24 -23.13
N VAL A 49 -18.33 8.21 -22.29
CA VAL A 49 -19.70 7.89 -22.73
C VAL A 49 -20.20 8.93 -23.74
N VAL A 50 -20.03 10.22 -23.47
CA VAL A 50 -20.44 11.29 -24.39
C VAL A 50 -19.66 11.24 -25.70
N THR A 51 -18.35 11.00 -25.67
CA THR A 51 -17.52 10.93 -26.88
C THR A 51 -17.87 9.72 -27.73
N ALA A 52 -18.10 8.56 -27.10
CA ALA A 52 -18.55 7.35 -27.78
C ALA A 52 -19.92 7.56 -28.43
N MET A 53 -20.84 8.25 -27.76
CA MET A 53 -22.16 8.57 -28.32
C MET A 53 -22.12 9.59 -29.45
N LEU A 54 -21.24 10.60 -29.37
CA LEU A 54 -21.04 11.56 -30.46
C LEU A 54 -20.45 10.87 -31.69
N LEU A 55 -19.46 9.98 -31.50
CA LEU A 55 -18.90 9.16 -32.58
C LEU A 55 -19.92 8.22 -33.20
N LEU A 56 -20.72 7.53 -32.37
CA LEU A 56 -21.79 6.65 -32.83
C LEU A 56 -22.87 7.44 -33.59
N THR A 57 -23.24 8.62 -33.11
CA THR A 57 -24.22 9.50 -33.77
C THR A 57 -23.69 10.00 -35.12
N ALA A 58 -22.45 10.46 -35.17
CA ALA A 58 -21.81 10.90 -36.42
C ALA A 58 -21.72 9.75 -37.44
N LEU A 59 -21.39 8.54 -36.97
CA LEU A 59 -21.33 7.34 -37.80
C LEU A 59 -22.72 6.94 -38.33
N LEU A 60 -23.75 6.93 -37.48
CA LEU A 60 -25.12 6.61 -37.88
C LEU A 60 -25.67 7.62 -38.88
N VAL A 61 -25.47 8.92 -38.65
CA VAL A 61 -25.88 9.98 -39.58
C VAL A 61 -25.14 9.86 -40.91
N TYR A 62 -23.83 9.59 -40.88
CA TYR A 62 -23.04 9.37 -42.09
C TYR A 62 -23.54 8.14 -42.87
N GLN A 63 -23.72 7.00 -42.18
CA GLN A 63 -24.21 5.75 -42.78
C GLN A 63 -25.60 5.94 -43.40
N VAL A 64 -26.54 6.55 -42.69
CA VAL A 64 -27.90 6.79 -43.20
C VAL A 64 -27.88 7.77 -44.38
N SER A 65 -27.07 8.82 -44.34
CA SER A 65 -26.99 9.79 -45.45
C SER A 65 -26.42 9.20 -46.75
N THR A 66 -25.46 8.27 -46.63
CA THR A 66 -24.83 7.61 -47.78
C THR A 66 -25.70 6.46 -48.31
N SER A 67 -26.26 5.62 -47.44
CA SER A 67 -27.19 4.56 -47.82
C SER A 67 -28.47 5.10 -48.44
N ALA A 68 -29.03 6.20 -47.91
CA ALA A 68 -30.26 6.79 -48.46
C ALA A 68 -30.07 7.38 -49.86
N ARG A 69 -28.93 8.03 -50.13
CA ARG A 69 -28.63 8.60 -51.46
C ARG A 69 -28.46 7.53 -52.54
N GLN A 70 -27.84 6.40 -52.21
CA GLN A 70 -27.66 5.29 -53.16
C GLN A 70 -28.97 4.51 -53.38
N ALA A 71 -29.76 4.29 -52.32
CA ALA A 71 -31.02 3.57 -52.40
C ALA A 71 -32.08 4.30 -53.25
N ILE A 72 -32.17 5.64 -53.15
CA ILE A 72 -33.17 6.41 -53.92
C ILE A 72 -32.88 6.38 -55.42
N ILE A 73 -31.62 6.48 -55.84
CA ILE A 73 -31.26 6.46 -57.26
C ILE A 73 -31.55 5.08 -57.87
N ALA A 74 -31.17 4.01 -57.17
CA ALA A 74 -31.48 2.65 -57.59
C ALA A 74 -33.01 2.36 -57.63
N ALA A 75 -33.76 2.82 -56.61
CA ALA A 75 -35.21 2.66 -56.56
C ALA A 75 -35.93 3.47 -57.66
N SER A 76 -35.39 4.64 -58.02
CA SER A 76 -35.90 5.47 -59.13
C SER A 76 -35.69 4.78 -60.47
N ASP A 77 -34.53 4.17 -60.67
CA ASP A 77 -34.22 3.44 -61.90
C ASP A 77 -35.13 2.23 -62.09
N GLU A 78 -35.37 1.45 -61.03
CA GLU A 78 -36.30 0.32 -61.06
C GLU A 78 -37.75 0.77 -61.33
N SER A 79 -38.18 1.87 -60.70
CA SER A 79 -39.53 2.41 -60.87
C SER A 79 -39.79 2.93 -62.29
N ALA A 80 -38.84 3.65 -62.88
CA ALA A 80 -38.97 4.16 -64.25
C ALA A 80 -39.10 3.02 -65.27
N GLN A 81 -38.32 1.94 -65.11
CA GLN A 81 -38.38 0.78 -66.00
C GLN A 81 -39.70 0.01 -65.85
N ARG A 82 -40.23 -0.15 -64.62
CA ARG A 82 -41.56 -0.73 -64.38
C ARG A 82 -42.67 0.09 -65.03
N ILE A 83 -42.64 1.43 -64.90
CA ILE A 83 -43.64 2.31 -65.54
C ILE A 83 -43.61 2.14 -67.07
N SER A 84 -42.43 2.06 -67.68
CA SER A 84 -42.30 1.82 -69.12
C SER A 84 -42.88 0.47 -69.56
N GLN A 85 -42.64 -0.60 -68.80
CA GLN A 85 -43.22 -1.92 -69.07
C GLN A 85 -44.75 -1.89 -68.96
N LEU A 86 -45.29 -1.24 -67.94
CA LEU A 86 -46.73 -1.08 -67.76
C LEU A 86 -47.39 -0.31 -68.91
N ILE A 87 -46.76 0.77 -69.38
CA ILE A 87 -47.24 1.54 -70.55
C ILE A 87 -47.21 0.66 -71.81
N ALA A 88 -46.13 -0.09 -72.04
CA ALA A 88 -46.02 -1.02 -73.17
C ALA A 88 -47.11 -2.10 -73.15
N GLU A 89 -47.33 -2.75 -72.01
CA GLU A 89 -48.40 -3.75 -71.85
C GLU A 89 -49.80 -3.16 -72.03
N ARG A 90 -50.01 -1.90 -71.62
CA ARG A 90 -51.30 -1.22 -71.80
C ARG A 90 -51.58 -0.95 -73.28
N VAL A 91 -50.57 -0.51 -74.03
CA VAL A 91 -50.67 -0.30 -75.49
C VAL A 91 -50.96 -1.60 -76.23
N HIS A 92 -50.29 -2.72 -75.88
CA HIS A 92 -50.57 -4.03 -76.48
C HIS A 92 -52.02 -4.48 -76.24
N ARG A 93 -52.53 -4.29 -75.02
CA ARG A 93 -53.94 -4.61 -74.68
C ARG A 93 -54.98 -3.81 -75.45
N ILE A 94 -54.61 -2.64 -76.00
CA ILE A 94 -55.51 -1.81 -76.79
C ILE A 94 -55.57 -2.28 -78.26
N VAL A 95 -54.43 -2.60 -78.86
CA VAL A 95 -54.32 -2.83 -80.31
C VAL A 95 -54.61 -4.29 -80.70
N ASP A 96 -54.12 -5.27 -79.94
CA ASP A 96 -54.16 -6.69 -80.36
C ASP A 96 -55.59 -7.27 -80.43
N PRO A 97 -56.51 -7.01 -79.47
CA PRO A 97 -57.90 -7.48 -79.57
C PRO A 97 -58.67 -6.88 -80.75
N ALA A 98 -58.39 -5.61 -81.08
CA ALA A 98 -58.98 -4.93 -82.23
C ALA A 98 -58.53 -5.57 -83.56
N ASP A 99 -57.26 -6.01 -83.63
CA ASP A 99 -56.69 -6.70 -84.79
C ASP A 99 -57.38 -8.03 -85.10
N ALA A 100 -57.55 -8.89 -84.10
CA ALA A 100 -58.25 -10.16 -84.27
C ALA A 100 -59.71 -9.94 -84.68
N THR A 101 -60.36 -8.94 -84.09
CA THR A 101 -61.77 -8.62 -84.29
C THR A 101 -62.04 -8.13 -85.72
N ILE A 102 -61.25 -7.19 -86.24
CA ILE A 102 -61.49 -6.64 -87.58
C ILE A 102 -61.25 -7.69 -88.68
N ARG A 103 -60.32 -8.64 -88.44
CA ARG A 103 -60.07 -9.77 -89.34
C ARG A 103 -61.28 -10.68 -89.47
N LEU A 104 -62.03 -10.89 -88.38
CA LEU A 104 -63.27 -11.66 -88.41
C LEU A 104 -64.40 -10.90 -89.10
N LEU A 105 -64.50 -9.58 -88.86
CA LEU A 105 -65.51 -8.73 -89.50
C LEU A 105 -65.35 -8.64 -91.02
N ALA A 106 -64.15 -8.82 -91.56
CA ALA A 106 -63.92 -8.84 -93.01
C ALA A 106 -64.72 -9.94 -93.75
N PHE A 107 -65.15 -10.99 -93.02
CA PHE A 107 -66.00 -12.07 -93.52
C PHE A 107 -67.48 -11.91 -93.15
N ASP A 108 -67.87 -10.86 -92.40
CA ASP A 108 -69.27 -10.68 -91.99
C ASP A 108 -70.15 -10.22 -93.18
N PRO A 109 -71.37 -10.78 -93.34
CA PRO A 109 -72.29 -10.38 -94.41
C PRO A 109 -72.67 -8.88 -94.43
N VAL A 110 -72.40 -8.12 -93.35
CA VAL A 110 -72.58 -6.67 -93.34
C VAL A 110 -71.76 -5.98 -94.44
N ALA A 111 -70.58 -6.52 -94.79
CA ALA A 111 -69.69 -5.95 -95.81
C ALA A 111 -70.21 -6.13 -97.25
N SER A 112 -70.96 -7.21 -97.52
CA SER A 112 -71.51 -7.51 -98.86
C SER A 112 -72.99 -7.09 -99.01
N ALA A 113 -73.65 -6.64 -97.95
CA ALA A 113 -75.05 -6.23 -97.96
C ALA A 113 -75.29 -4.93 -98.78
N SER A 114 -76.22 -4.98 -99.74
CA SER A 114 -76.52 -3.91 -100.69
C SER A 114 -77.58 -2.89 -100.23
N THR A 115 -78.30 -3.17 -99.14
CA THR A 115 -79.38 -2.30 -98.63
C THR A 115 -79.21 -1.99 -97.15
N LEU A 116 -79.59 -0.79 -96.71
CA LEU A 116 -79.50 -0.38 -95.31
C LEU A 116 -80.27 -1.32 -94.36
N PRO A 117 -81.50 -1.77 -94.64
CA PRO A 117 -82.19 -2.75 -93.77
C PRO A 117 -81.43 -4.07 -93.64
N ALA A 118 -80.76 -4.54 -94.69
CA ALA A 118 -79.94 -5.76 -94.62
C ALA A 118 -78.70 -5.57 -93.73
N ARG A 119 -78.07 -4.39 -93.76
CA ARG A 119 -76.95 -4.05 -92.89
C ARG A 119 -77.38 -3.92 -91.43
N LEU A 120 -78.52 -3.27 -91.18
CA LEU A 120 -79.08 -3.09 -89.83
C LEU A 120 -79.46 -4.41 -89.15
N ARG A 121 -79.77 -5.49 -89.90
CA ARG A 121 -79.94 -6.84 -89.31
C ARG A 121 -78.68 -7.38 -88.62
N ARG A 122 -77.49 -6.84 -88.96
CA ARG A 122 -76.20 -7.19 -88.33
C ARG A 122 -75.83 -6.27 -87.16
N LEU A 123 -76.69 -5.30 -86.81
CA LEU A 123 -76.46 -4.38 -85.68
C LEU A 123 -76.13 -5.11 -84.36
N PRO A 124 -76.78 -6.23 -83.98
CA PRO A 124 -76.41 -6.95 -82.76
C PRO A 124 -74.97 -7.44 -82.73
N VAL A 125 -74.40 -7.83 -83.88
CA VAL A 125 -73.00 -8.28 -83.97
C VAL A 125 -72.04 -7.11 -83.76
N LEU A 126 -72.32 -5.97 -84.41
CA LEU A 126 -71.52 -4.76 -84.27
C LEU A 126 -71.60 -4.18 -82.86
N ALA A 127 -72.79 -4.18 -82.24
CA ALA A 127 -72.97 -3.74 -80.86
C ALA A 127 -72.24 -4.67 -79.88
N ARG A 128 -72.39 -5.99 -80.01
CA ARG A 128 -71.72 -6.96 -79.12
C ARG A 128 -70.20 -6.88 -79.19
N LEU A 129 -69.67 -6.64 -80.37
CA LEU A 129 -68.25 -6.38 -80.59
C LEU A 129 -67.76 -5.16 -79.80
N LEU A 130 -68.53 -4.08 -79.83
CA LEU A 130 -68.23 -2.86 -79.09
C LEU A 130 -68.41 -3.04 -77.57
N GLU A 131 -69.31 -3.92 -77.11
CA GLU A 131 -69.41 -4.28 -75.68
C GLU A 131 -68.17 -5.04 -75.21
N GLN A 132 -67.73 -6.02 -76.01
CA GLN A 132 -66.59 -6.87 -75.66
C GLN A 132 -65.25 -6.11 -75.71
N ASN A 133 -65.19 -5.02 -76.47
CA ASN A 133 -63.98 -4.22 -76.63
C ASN A 133 -64.23 -2.77 -76.15
N PRO A 134 -64.11 -2.50 -74.83
CA PRO A 134 -64.39 -1.17 -74.24
C PRO A 134 -63.43 -0.07 -74.70
N LEU A 135 -62.36 -0.40 -75.40
CA LEU A 135 -61.36 0.54 -75.94
C LEU A 135 -61.69 0.97 -77.38
N LEU A 136 -62.60 0.27 -78.05
CA LEU A 136 -63.12 0.67 -79.35
C LEU A 136 -64.17 1.77 -79.16
N SER A 137 -64.01 2.86 -79.89
CA SER A 137 -64.89 4.03 -79.87
C SER A 137 -65.97 3.98 -80.96
N ALA A 138 -65.74 3.25 -82.06
CA ALA A 138 -66.74 2.97 -83.09
C ALA A 138 -66.29 1.81 -83.99
N VAL A 139 -67.27 1.15 -84.61
CA VAL A 139 -67.08 0.27 -85.77
C VAL A 139 -67.87 0.82 -86.94
N PHE A 140 -67.27 0.82 -88.12
CA PHE A 140 -67.93 1.35 -89.32
C PHE A 140 -67.49 0.65 -90.59
N ILE A 141 -68.34 0.75 -91.60
CA ILE A 141 -68.17 0.13 -92.89
C ILE A 141 -68.45 1.17 -93.97
N GLY A 142 -67.49 1.35 -94.87
CA GLY A 142 -67.62 2.16 -96.07
C GLY A 142 -67.79 1.29 -97.31
N TYR A 143 -68.61 1.75 -98.25
CA TYR A 143 -68.88 1.06 -99.52
C TYR A 143 -68.43 1.92 -100.72
N PRO A 144 -68.17 1.34 -101.91
CA PRO A 144 -67.53 2.03 -103.03
C PRO A 144 -68.41 3.10 -103.66
N ASP A 145 -69.72 2.95 -103.51
CA ASP A 145 -70.74 3.90 -103.97
C ASP A 145 -70.91 5.10 -103.02
N GLY A 146 -70.08 5.19 -101.98
CA GLY A 146 -70.09 6.25 -100.98
C GLY A 146 -71.08 6.00 -99.83
N GLN A 147 -71.76 4.84 -99.81
CA GLN A 147 -72.61 4.51 -98.66
C GLN A 147 -71.75 4.23 -97.43
N PHE A 148 -72.35 4.40 -96.25
CA PHE A 148 -71.65 4.29 -94.98
C PHE A 148 -72.58 3.79 -93.88
N LEU A 149 -72.04 3.01 -92.96
CA LEU A 149 -72.68 2.63 -91.70
C LEU A 149 -71.65 2.72 -90.57
N LEU A 150 -72.00 3.39 -89.48
CA LEU A 150 -71.20 3.47 -88.26
C LEU A 150 -72.07 3.13 -87.06
N VAL A 151 -71.53 2.32 -86.17
CA VAL A 151 -72.10 2.02 -84.85
C VAL A 151 -71.13 2.49 -83.79
N ARG A 152 -71.63 3.24 -82.82
CA ARG A 152 -70.85 3.80 -81.71
C ARG A 152 -71.56 3.56 -80.39
N PRO A 153 -70.86 3.09 -79.35
CA PRO A 153 -71.41 3.08 -78.00
C PRO A 153 -71.35 4.49 -77.39
N VAL A 154 -72.43 4.89 -76.71
CA VAL A 154 -72.52 6.16 -75.97
C VAL A 154 -72.27 5.85 -74.50
N ARG A 155 -71.00 5.76 -74.11
CA ARG A 155 -70.59 5.25 -72.79
C ARG A 155 -70.58 6.28 -71.67
N ASN A 156 -70.43 7.57 -71.99
CA ASN A 156 -70.31 8.63 -70.99
C ASN A 156 -71.24 9.81 -71.29
N GLU A 157 -71.54 10.56 -70.22
CA GLU A 157 -72.49 11.67 -70.28
C GLU A 157 -71.99 12.83 -71.17
N ALA A 158 -70.67 13.07 -71.18
CA ALA A 158 -70.06 14.09 -72.03
C ALA A 158 -70.27 13.80 -73.52
N LEU A 159 -70.12 12.55 -73.94
CA LEU A 159 -70.36 12.09 -75.31
C LEU A 159 -71.86 12.11 -75.64
N ARG A 160 -72.73 11.72 -74.70
CA ARG A 160 -74.19 11.80 -74.87
C ARG A 160 -74.65 13.22 -75.17
N VAL A 161 -74.15 14.19 -74.40
CA VAL A 161 -74.43 15.62 -74.60
C VAL A 161 -73.85 16.11 -75.92
N ARG A 162 -72.60 15.74 -76.26
CA ARG A 162 -71.95 16.16 -77.52
C ARG A 162 -72.65 15.62 -78.77
N LEU A 163 -73.26 14.44 -78.68
CA LEU A 163 -73.99 13.80 -79.79
C LEU A 163 -75.48 14.18 -79.84
N ASP A 164 -75.93 15.07 -78.95
CA ASP A 164 -77.34 15.45 -78.81
C ASP A 164 -78.25 14.21 -78.66
N ALA A 165 -77.77 13.20 -77.91
CA ALA A 165 -78.40 11.90 -77.80
C ALA A 165 -79.47 11.88 -76.68
N PRO A 166 -80.68 11.33 -76.92
CA PRO A 166 -81.72 11.20 -75.91
C PRO A 166 -81.26 10.43 -74.66
N PRO A 167 -81.90 10.64 -73.49
CA PRO A 167 -81.63 9.85 -72.28
C PRO A 167 -81.80 8.34 -72.55
N LYS A 168 -80.97 7.51 -71.92
CA LYS A 168 -80.90 6.03 -72.09
C LYS A 168 -80.34 5.52 -73.43
N THR A 169 -79.84 6.40 -74.31
CA THR A 169 -79.11 5.97 -75.51
C THR A 169 -77.85 5.20 -75.10
N ALA A 170 -77.74 3.95 -75.55
CA ALA A 170 -76.54 3.13 -75.41
C ALA A 170 -75.73 3.08 -76.71
N TYR A 171 -76.40 3.16 -77.88
CA TYR A 171 -75.73 3.13 -79.18
C TYR A 171 -76.26 4.21 -80.12
N LEU A 172 -75.35 4.86 -80.83
CA LEU A 172 -75.64 5.70 -81.99
C LEU A 172 -75.27 4.93 -83.26
N VAL A 173 -76.23 4.81 -84.17
CA VAL A 173 -76.01 4.30 -85.53
C VAL A 173 -76.12 5.46 -86.51
N GLN A 174 -75.05 5.73 -87.24
CA GLN A 174 -74.99 6.74 -88.30
C GLN A 174 -74.93 6.03 -89.65
N SER A 175 -75.76 6.46 -90.61
CA SER A 175 -75.72 5.87 -91.96
C SER A 175 -75.81 6.93 -93.05
N MET A 176 -75.06 6.71 -94.14
CA MET A 176 -75.26 7.37 -95.43
C MET A 176 -75.77 6.30 -96.40
N ALA A 177 -77.04 6.37 -96.79
CA ALA A 177 -77.65 5.39 -97.68
C ALA A 177 -78.66 6.03 -98.64
N ARG A 178 -78.97 5.33 -99.74
CA ARG A 178 -80.08 5.72 -100.64
C ARG A 178 -81.38 5.11 -100.12
N GLU A 179 -82.33 5.94 -99.71
CA GLU A 179 -83.63 5.50 -99.21
C GLU A 179 -84.72 5.60 -100.29
N ARG A 180 -85.67 4.66 -100.27
CA ARG A 180 -86.74 4.57 -101.27
C ARG A 180 -87.71 5.74 -101.09
N GLY A 181 -87.81 6.62 -102.09
CA GLY A 181 -88.70 7.80 -102.07
C GLY A 181 -88.00 9.14 -101.84
N LEU A 182 -86.68 9.17 -101.62
CA LEU A 182 -85.88 10.39 -101.48
C LEU A 182 -84.82 10.46 -102.59
N ALA A 183 -84.56 11.65 -103.12
CA ALA A 183 -83.54 11.87 -104.14
C ALA A 183 -82.15 12.10 -103.49
N GLY A 184 -81.20 11.18 -103.72
CA GLY A 184 -79.81 11.30 -103.26
C GLY A 184 -79.43 10.41 -102.08
N MET A 185 -78.21 10.59 -101.56
CA MET A 185 -77.76 9.97 -100.32
C MET A 185 -78.34 10.71 -99.12
N VAL A 186 -78.88 9.97 -98.17
CA VAL A 186 -79.49 10.52 -96.95
C VAL A 186 -78.65 10.14 -95.75
N GLY A 187 -78.25 11.15 -94.97
CA GLY A 187 -77.59 10.99 -93.68
C GLY A 187 -78.64 10.80 -92.58
N ARG A 188 -78.58 9.67 -91.86
CA ARG A 188 -79.51 9.36 -90.77
C ARG A 188 -78.76 9.01 -89.50
N TRP A 189 -79.26 9.51 -88.38
CA TRP A 189 -78.80 9.17 -87.04
C TRP A 189 -79.94 8.45 -86.33
N SER A 190 -79.66 7.26 -85.84
CA SER A 190 -80.60 6.41 -85.12
C SER A 190 -80.02 6.05 -83.76
N TYR A 191 -80.76 6.35 -82.70
CA TYR A 191 -80.35 6.16 -81.32
C TYR A 191 -81.04 4.92 -80.75
N TYR A 192 -80.27 4.02 -80.16
CA TYR A 192 -80.74 2.75 -79.62
C TYR A 192 -80.43 2.65 -78.13
N ASP A 193 -81.30 1.97 -77.39
CA ASP A 193 -81.04 1.59 -75.99
C ASP A 193 -80.08 0.38 -75.90
N ALA A 194 -79.77 -0.05 -74.67
CA ALA A 194 -78.87 -1.18 -74.43
C ALA A 194 -79.42 -2.52 -74.95
N ASP A 195 -80.73 -2.66 -75.08
CA ASP A 195 -81.41 -3.84 -75.64
C ASP A 195 -81.52 -3.76 -77.18
N LEU A 196 -80.88 -2.76 -77.81
CA LEU A 196 -80.94 -2.46 -79.24
C LEU A 196 -82.36 -2.13 -79.75
N ARG A 197 -83.22 -1.59 -78.89
CA ARG A 197 -84.50 -1.00 -79.30
C ARG A 197 -84.28 0.43 -79.76
N LEU A 198 -84.90 0.81 -80.88
CA LEU A 198 -84.82 2.16 -81.42
C LEU A 198 -85.54 3.14 -80.49
N ILE A 199 -84.83 4.15 -79.99
CA ILE A 199 -85.36 5.23 -79.16
C ILE A 199 -85.86 6.36 -80.05
N ASP A 200 -85.01 6.83 -80.95
CA ASP A 200 -85.28 7.95 -81.86
C ASP A 200 -84.49 7.80 -83.17
N SER A 201 -84.98 8.35 -84.26
CA SER A 201 -84.30 8.38 -85.55
C SER A 201 -84.63 9.64 -86.33
N ALA A 202 -83.58 10.39 -86.70
CA ALA A 202 -83.70 11.63 -87.43
C ALA A 202 -82.82 11.61 -88.69
N VAL A 203 -83.39 12.13 -89.79
CA VAL A 203 -82.59 12.53 -90.97
C VAL A 203 -81.83 13.80 -90.61
N ARG A 204 -80.53 13.84 -90.90
CA ARG A 204 -79.64 14.99 -90.69
C ARG A 204 -79.15 15.48 -92.06
N PRO A 205 -79.85 16.42 -92.72
CA PRO A 205 -79.50 16.91 -94.06
C PRO A 205 -78.08 17.49 -94.15
N GLU A 206 -77.59 18.06 -93.05
CA GLU A 206 -76.24 18.61 -92.88
C GLU A 206 -75.14 17.54 -92.74
N TYR A 207 -75.47 16.29 -92.45
CA TYR A 207 -74.48 15.21 -92.31
C TYR A 207 -73.99 14.73 -93.68
N ARG A 208 -72.92 15.36 -94.20
CA ARG A 208 -72.28 15.04 -95.49
C ARG A 208 -70.97 14.27 -95.29
N TYR A 209 -71.07 12.98 -94.98
CA TYR A 209 -69.90 12.12 -94.80
C TYR A 209 -69.63 11.27 -96.06
N ASP A 210 -68.42 11.32 -96.61
CA ASP A 210 -67.96 10.40 -97.68
C ASP A 210 -66.76 9.57 -97.17
N PRO A 211 -66.93 8.25 -96.94
CA PRO A 211 -65.86 7.41 -96.42
C PRO A 211 -64.63 7.39 -97.33
N ARG A 212 -64.79 7.55 -98.65
CA ARG A 212 -63.71 7.38 -99.65
C ARG A 212 -62.64 8.46 -99.59
N THR A 213 -62.96 9.60 -98.99
CA THR A 213 -62.04 10.73 -98.80
C THR A 213 -61.22 10.62 -97.51
N ARG A 214 -61.47 9.59 -96.70
CA ARG A 214 -60.87 9.45 -95.37
C ARG A 214 -59.63 8.55 -95.43
N PRO A 215 -58.55 8.86 -94.66
CA PRO A 215 -57.31 8.10 -94.65
C PRO A 215 -57.54 6.59 -94.46
N TRP A 216 -58.40 6.24 -93.50
CA TRP A 216 -58.71 4.85 -93.16
C TRP A 216 -59.30 4.03 -94.31
N TYR A 217 -60.01 4.67 -95.25
CA TYR A 217 -60.61 4.00 -96.40
C TYR A 217 -59.67 4.03 -97.59
N ALA A 218 -59.09 5.21 -97.88
CA ALA A 218 -58.21 5.41 -99.02
C ALA A 218 -56.93 4.58 -98.91
N GLU A 219 -56.25 4.61 -97.76
CA GLU A 219 -55.01 3.87 -97.54
C GLU A 219 -55.26 2.34 -97.52
N ALA A 220 -56.39 1.89 -96.95
CA ALA A 220 -56.72 0.46 -96.90
C ALA A 220 -57.04 -0.12 -98.28
N LEU A 221 -57.74 0.67 -99.12
CA LEU A 221 -58.05 0.30 -100.49
C LEU A 221 -56.80 0.33 -101.39
N GLU A 222 -55.95 1.35 -101.23
CA GLU A 222 -54.70 1.50 -101.99
C GLU A 222 -53.72 0.35 -101.71
N GLN A 223 -53.54 0.00 -100.43
CA GLN A 223 -52.61 -1.06 -100.04
C GLN A 223 -53.22 -2.47 -100.12
N ASN A 224 -54.54 -2.56 -100.29
CA ASN A 224 -55.34 -3.79 -100.31
C ASN A 224 -54.97 -4.78 -99.17
N THR A 225 -54.72 -4.24 -97.99
CA THR A 225 -54.31 -4.98 -96.80
C THR A 225 -54.88 -4.31 -95.56
N GLN A 226 -54.75 -4.97 -94.42
CA GLN A 226 -55.07 -4.36 -93.14
C GLN A 226 -54.04 -3.28 -92.82
N ILE A 227 -54.51 -2.09 -92.47
CA ILE A 227 -53.67 -0.94 -92.14
C ILE A 227 -54.04 -0.35 -90.79
N LEU A 228 -53.12 0.40 -90.21
CA LEU A 228 -53.36 1.26 -89.06
C LEU A 228 -52.97 2.69 -89.46
N THR A 229 -53.94 3.59 -89.44
CA THR A 229 -53.74 4.99 -89.83
C THR A 229 -52.83 5.72 -88.83
N ALA A 230 -52.11 6.75 -89.33
CA ALA A 230 -51.50 7.74 -88.45
C ALA A 230 -52.60 8.48 -87.66
N PRO A 231 -52.33 8.96 -86.43
CA PRO A 231 -53.34 9.65 -85.63
C PRO A 231 -53.96 10.84 -86.37
N TYR A 232 -55.28 10.87 -86.43
CA TYR A 232 -56.04 11.93 -87.10
C TYR A 232 -57.34 12.24 -86.35
N VAL A 233 -58.01 13.32 -86.75
CA VAL A 233 -59.25 13.75 -86.11
C VAL A 233 -60.44 12.97 -86.66
N PHE A 234 -61.19 12.32 -85.78
CA PHE A 234 -62.43 11.65 -86.10
C PHE A 234 -63.53 12.65 -86.45
N PHE A 235 -64.27 12.35 -87.52
CA PHE A 235 -65.21 13.29 -88.13
C PHE A 235 -66.34 13.72 -87.18
N THR A 236 -66.99 12.76 -86.52
CA THR A 236 -68.17 13.03 -85.66
C THR A 236 -67.77 13.52 -84.26
N THR A 237 -66.73 12.97 -83.64
CA THR A 237 -66.39 13.29 -82.24
C THR A 237 -65.38 14.42 -82.10
N GLN A 238 -64.64 14.75 -83.17
CA GLN A 238 -63.51 15.70 -83.13
C GLN A 238 -62.40 15.26 -82.16
N GLU A 239 -62.36 13.98 -81.81
CA GLU A 239 -61.28 13.38 -81.03
C GLU A 239 -60.13 12.98 -81.94
N VAL A 240 -58.91 13.04 -81.41
CA VAL A 240 -57.77 12.44 -82.08
C VAL A 240 -57.71 10.96 -81.73
N GLY A 241 -57.65 10.15 -82.77
CA GLY A 241 -57.56 8.73 -82.64
C GLY A 241 -56.88 8.10 -83.83
N ILE A 242 -56.76 6.78 -83.76
CA ILE A 242 -56.24 5.92 -84.81
C ILE A 242 -57.37 5.01 -85.28
N THR A 243 -57.40 4.73 -86.56
CA THR A 243 -58.32 3.74 -87.14
C THR A 243 -57.53 2.55 -87.64
N LEU A 244 -57.91 1.37 -87.17
CA LEU A 244 -57.53 0.10 -87.78
C LEU A 244 -58.54 -0.20 -88.90
N SER A 245 -58.04 -0.46 -90.10
CA SER A 245 -58.90 -0.71 -91.27
C SER A 245 -58.55 -2.00 -91.97
N GLN A 246 -59.56 -2.67 -92.52
CA GLN A 246 -59.39 -3.88 -93.31
C GLN A 246 -60.41 -3.92 -94.47
N PRO A 247 -59.97 -4.20 -95.71
CA PRO A 247 -60.87 -4.53 -96.81
C PRO A 247 -61.66 -5.82 -96.52
N SER A 248 -62.91 -5.90 -96.98
CA SER A 248 -63.71 -7.13 -96.95
C SER A 248 -63.11 -8.23 -97.82
N GLU A 249 -63.49 -9.49 -97.59
CA GLU A 249 -62.99 -10.63 -98.39
C GLU A 249 -63.22 -10.45 -99.90
N ASP A 250 -64.35 -9.87 -100.30
CA ASP A 250 -64.67 -9.59 -101.71
C ASP A 250 -64.03 -8.29 -102.24
N GLY A 251 -63.28 -7.56 -101.40
CA GLY A 251 -62.61 -6.29 -101.72
C GLY A 251 -63.56 -5.12 -101.99
N ARG A 252 -64.87 -5.29 -101.76
CA ARG A 252 -65.89 -4.29 -102.10
C ARG A 252 -66.20 -3.32 -100.97
N ALA A 253 -65.85 -3.59 -99.73
CA ALA A 253 -66.08 -2.67 -98.63
C ALA A 253 -64.81 -2.55 -97.79
N VAL A 254 -64.70 -1.47 -97.02
CA VAL A 254 -63.64 -1.32 -96.02
C VAL A 254 -64.31 -1.22 -94.65
N ILE A 255 -63.90 -2.09 -93.74
CA ILE A 255 -64.28 -2.07 -92.34
C ILE A 255 -63.24 -1.26 -91.58
N GLY A 256 -63.67 -0.37 -90.70
CA GLY A 256 -62.81 0.42 -89.81
C GLY A 256 -63.24 0.28 -88.35
N LEU A 257 -62.25 0.26 -87.46
CA LEU A 257 -62.39 0.31 -86.00
C LEU A 257 -61.62 1.53 -85.47
N ASP A 258 -62.32 2.43 -84.79
CA ASP A 258 -61.73 3.65 -84.22
C ASP A 258 -61.29 3.43 -82.76
N VAL A 259 -60.07 3.82 -82.44
CA VAL A 259 -59.52 3.89 -81.07
C VAL A 259 -59.14 5.34 -80.78
N ALA A 260 -59.70 5.93 -79.73
CA ALA A 260 -59.38 7.30 -79.32
C ALA A 260 -58.08 7.33 -78.49
N LEU A 261 -57.17 8.26 -78.81
CA LEU A 261 -55.90 8.41 -78.05
C LEU A 261 -56.07 9.16 -76.73
N THR A 262 -57.22 9.79 -76.50
CA THR A 262 -57.56 10.46 -75.23
C THR A 262 -57.55 9.49 -74.05
N ASP A 263 -57.92 8.23 -74.29
CA ASP A 263 -57.92 7.19 -73.26
C ASP A 263 -56.48 6.84 -72.84
N LEU A 264 -55.53 6.85 -73.79
CA LEU A 264 -54.11 6.63 -73.50
C LEU A 264 -53.52 7.78 -72.65
N GLY A 265 -53.91 9.03 -72.90
CA GLY A 265 -53.51 10.18 -72.07
C GLY A 265 -53.99 10.07 -70.62
N HIS A 266 -55.25 9.68 -70.41
CA HIS A 266 -55.80 9.45 -69.07
C HIS A 266 -55.10 8.30 -68.33
N GLU A 267 -54.78 7.22 -69.03
CA GLU A 267 -54.05 6.07 -68.47
C GLU A 267 -52.63 6.45 -68.02
N ILE A 268 -51.92 7.29 -68.78
CA ILE A 268 -50.59 7.81 -68.38
C ILE A 268 -50.70 8.69 -67.13
N SER A 269 -51.79 9.46 -66.97
CA SER A 269 -52.02 10.26 -65.76
C SER A 269 -52.15 9.39 -64.50
N GLY A 270 -52.74 8.20 -64.62
CA GLY A 270 -52.91 7.26 -63.51
C GLY A 270 -51.61 6.59 -63.04
N LEU A 271 -50.55 6.67 -63.84
CA LEU A 271 -49.23 6.07 -63.53
C LEU A 271 -48.26 7.05 -62.83
N ARG A 272 -48.65 8.31 -62.61
CA ARG A 272 -47.85 9.30 -61.87
C ARG A 272 -47.88 9.00 -60.36
N LEU A 273 -46.89 8.24 -59.87
CA LEU A 273 -46.70 7.99 -58.44
C LEU A 273 -46.32 9.26 -57.65
N MET A 274 -45.61 10.19 -58.30
CA MET A 274 -45.23 11.49 -57.72
C MET A 274 -45.97 12.61 -58.48
N PRO A 275 -46.61 13.57 -57.77
CA PRO A 275 -47.48 14.57 -58.38
C PRO A 275 -46.84 15.43 -59.48
N ARG A 276 -45.53 15.72 -59.36
CA ARG A 276 -44.80 16.58 -60.31
C ARG A 276 -44.02 15.81 -61.37
N THR A 277 -44.15 14.49 -61.45
CA THR A 277 -43.51 13.70 -62.50
C THR A 277 -44.15 13.98 -63.84
N GLU A 278 -43.33 14.31 -64.83
CA GLU A 278 -43.77 14.51 -66.21
C GLU A 278 -43.48 13.26 -67.05
N ILE A 279 -44.49 12.81 -67.80
CA ILE A 279 -44.43 11.64 -68.69
C ILE A 279 -45.10 12.00 -70.01
N ALA A 280 -44.40 11.80 -71.12
CA ALA A 280 -44.93 11.97 -72.47
C ALA A 280 -44.52 10.81 -73.39
N VAL A 281 -45.39 10.45 -74.34
CA VAL A 281 -45.09 9.51 -75.42
C VAL A 281 -44.92 10.31 -76.72
N VAL A 282 -43.79 10.13 -77.38
CA VAL A 282 -43.45 10.86 -78.61
C VAL A 282 -43.12 9.90 -79.75
N ASP A 283 -43.37 10.36 -80.98
CA ASP A 283 -42.93 9.66 -82.20
C ASP A 283 -41.48 10.01 -82.57
N LYS A 284 -40.98 9.36 -83.64
CA LYS A 284 -39.63 9.58 -84.20
C LYS A 284 -39.35 11.02 -84.62
N ASP A 285 -40.39 11.80 -84.91
CA ASP A 285 -40.31 13.19 -85.35
C ASP A 285 -40.51 14.17 -84.17
N GLY A 286 -40.54 13.67 -82.93
CA GLY A 286 -40.69 14.45 -81.71
C GLY A 286 -42.09 14.99 -81.47
N ARG A 287 -43.11 14.46 -82.16
CA ARG A 287 -44.51 14.85 -81.98
C ARG A 287 -45.10 14.11 -80.80
N VAL A 288 -45.86 14.81 -79.98
CA VAL A 288 -46.46 14.25 -78.78
C VAL A 288 -47.71 13.47 -79.17
N LEU A 289 -47.71 12.16 -78.90
CA LEU A 289 -48.84 11.27 -79.18
C LEU A 289 -49.78 11.18 -77.99
N ALA A 290 -49.21 11.16 -76.79
CA ALA A 290 -49.97 11.10 -75.56
C ALA A 290 -49.25 11.88 -74.44
N TYR A 291 -50.04 12.69 -73.74
CA TYR A 291 -49.63 13.41 -72.54
C TYR A 291 -50.86 13.48 -71.60
N PRO A 292 -50.68 13.48 -70.27
CA PRO A 292 -51.79 13.49 -69.32
C PRO A 292 -52.81 14.62 -69.53
N ASP A 293 -52.37 15.78 -70.01
CA ASP A 293 -53.25 16.85 -70.46
C ASP A 293 -53.33 16.88 -72.00
N MET A 294 -54.26 16.11 -72.57
CA MET A 294 -54.44 15.99 -74.03
C MET A 294 -54.84 17.33 -74.70
N SER A 295 -55.32 18.32 -73.94
CA SER A 295 -55.64 19.65 -74.51
C SER A 295 -54.38 20.39 -75.00
N ARG A 296 -53.21 20.09 -74.41
CA ARG A 296 -51.91 20.67 -74.80
C ARG A 296 -51.30 20.00 -76.02
N VAL A 297 -51.69 18.77 -76.30
CA VAL A 297 -51.18 17.96 -77.41
C VAL A 297 -51.79 18.41 -78.74
N LEU A 298 -52.97 19.02 -78.71
CA LEU A 298 -53.71 19.42 -79.90
C LEU A 298 -53.43 20.89 -80.27
N LEU A 299 -53.31 21.13 -81.59
CA LEU A 299 -53.14 22.46 -82.16
C LEU A 299 -54.20 22.67 -83.24
N ARG A 300 -54.94 23.78 -83.14
CA ARG A 300 -56.03 24.12 -84.07
C ARG A 300 -55.46 25.03 -85.16
N ASP A 301 -55.47 24.57 -86.42
CA ASP A 301 -54.97 25.37 -87.53
C ASP A 301 -56.04 26.37 -88.00
N GLY A 302 -55.65 27.61 -88.27
CA GLY A 302 -56.58 28.73 -88.48
C GLY A 302 -57.23 28.77 -89.87
N ASN A 303 -56.72 28.00 -90.83
CA ASN A 303 -57.15 28.06 -92.24
C ASN A 303 -57.60 26.72 -92.85
N THR A 304 -57.62 25.64 -92.06
CA THR A 304 -58.09 24.31 -92.48
C THR A 304 -58.90 23.68 -91.34
N PRO A 305 -59.98 22.92 -91.59
CA PRO A 305 -60.82 22.35 -90.52
C PRO A 305 -60.19 21.14 -89.79
N GLY A 306 -58.86 21.10 -89.64
CA GLY A 306 -58.13 19.98 -89.04
C GLY A 306 -57.35 20.37 -87.78
N LEU A 307 -57.43 19.55 -86.73
CA LEU A 307 -56.49 19.62 -85.60
C LEU A 307 -55.22 18.84 -85.96
N ARG A 308 -54.05 19.35 -85.57
CA ARG A 308 -52.74 18.68 -85.72
C ARG A 308 -52.09 18.41 -84.36
N LEU A 309 -51.25 17.38 -84.29
CA LEU A 309 -50.44 17.08 -83.09
C LEU A 309 -49.32 18.10 -82.92
N ARG A 310 -49.06 18.48 -81.67
CA ARG A 310 -48.02 19.43 -81.28
C ARG A 310 -46.65 18.74 -81.17
N ALA A 311 -45.59 19.42 -81.60
CA ALA A 311 -44.21 19.01 -81.31
C ALA A 311 -43.92 19.18 -79.80
N LEU A 312 -43.02 18.37 -79.25
CA LEU A 312 -42.70 18.43 -77.82
C LEU A 312 -42.18 19.81 -77.38
N ASP A 313 -41.44 20.51 -78.25
CA ASP A 313 -40.95 21.87 -78.03
C ASP A 313 -42.07 22.89 -77.75
N ASP A 314 -43.22 22.72 -78.40
CA ASP A 314 -44.36 23.63 -78.26
C ASP A 314 -45.33 23.18 -77.14
N LEU A 315 -45.09 22.04 -76.49
CA LEU A 315 -45.96 21.50 -75.43
C LEU A 315 -45.99 22.40 -74.17
N GLY A 316 -44.96 23.23 -73.98
CA GLY A 316 -44.86 24.16 -72.85
C GLY A 316 -44.46 23.49 -71.53
N VAL A 317 -43.70 22.38 -71.59
CA VAL A 317 -43.21 21.64 -70.43
C VAL A 317 -41.66 21.69 -70.40
N PRO A 318 -41.05 22.59 -69.61
CA PRO A 318 -39.60 22.84 -69.65
C PRO A 318 -38.72 21.61 -69.36
N SER A 319 -39.17 20.72 -68.47
CA SER A 319 -38.42 19.52 -68.07
C SER A 319 -38.32 18.49 -69.19
N LEU A 320 -39.38 18.30 -69.97
CA LEU A 320 -39.39 17.38 -71.12
C LEU A 320 -38.66 17.99 -72.33
N HIS A 321 -38.73 19.30 -72.52
CA HIS A 321 -37.94 19.99 -73.54
C HIS A 321 -36.43 19.88 -73.27
N ALA A 322 -36.01 20.16 -72.04
CA ALA A 322 -34.61 20.00 -71.63
C ALA A 322 -34.13 18.54 -71.80
N LEU A 323 -35.02 17.57 -71.58
CA LEU A 323 -34.74 16.15 -71.77
C LEU A 323 -34.51 15.79 -73.25
N GLN A 324 -35.33 16.30 -74.15
CA GLN A 324 -35.19 16.06 -75.59
C GLN A 324 -33.94 16.73 -76.16
N ALA A 325 -33.64 17.96 -75.73
CA ALA A 325 -32.43 18.69 -76.13
C ALA A 325 -31.13 17.95 -75.76
N LEU A 326 -31.15 17.14 -74.71
CA LEU A 326 -30.01 16.32 -74.27
C LEU A 326 -29.75 15.09 -75.15
N GLY A 327 -30.69 14.68 -76.01
CA GLY A 327 -30.52 13.56 -76.93
C GLY A 327 -30.15 12.24 -76.23
N LEU A 328 -30.83 11.93 -75.11
CA LEU A 328 -30.50 10.76 -74.29
C LEU A 328 -30.60 9.45 -75.07
N LYS A 329 -29.56 8.61 -74.95
CA LYS A 329 -29.59 7.22 -75.40
C LYS A 329 -30.54 6.41 -74.52
N ASP A 330 -31.18 5.41 -75.11
CA ASP A 330 -32.17 4.55 -74.45
C ASP A 330 -31.66 4.03 -73.10
N GLY A 331 -32.42 4.31 -72.04
CA GLY A 331 -32.18 3.78 -70.70
C GLY A 331 -31.20 4.57 -69.83
N GLU A 332 -30.56 5.65 -70.29
CA GLU A 332 -29.72 6.49 -69.42
C GLU A 332 -30.55 7.46 -68.56
N SER A 333 -30.34 7.42 -67.24
CA SER A 333 -30.83 8.43 -66.29
C SER A 333 -29.82 9.57 -66.21
N ARG A 334 -30.25 10.82 -66.46
CA ARG A 334 -29.40 12.00 -66.29
C ARG A 334 -30.07 13.09 -65.48
N ARG A 335 -29.27 13.80 -64.70
CA ARG A 335 -29.72 15.02 -64.03
C ARG A 335 -29.75 16.16 -65.04
N LEU A 336 -30.84 16.89 -65.06
CA LEU A 336 -31.07 18.05 -65.90
C LEU A 336 -31.61 19.19 -65.05
N GLN A 337 -31.35 20.42 -65.46
CA GLN A 337 -31.89 21.58 -64.80
C GLN A 337 -33.01 22.16 -65.64
N ALA A 338 -34.18 22.33 -65.06
CA ALA A 338 -35.33 22.94 -65.71
C ALA A 338 -36.11 23.76 -64.69
N ASP A 339 -36.45 25.00 -65.06
CA ASP A 339 -37.21 25.94 -64.23
C ASP A 339 -36.59 26.21 -62.83
N GLY A 340 -35.26 26.29 -62.78
CA GLY A 340 -34.51 26.54 -61.52
C GLY A 340 -34.43 25.35 -60.55
N GLU A 341 -34.97 24.18 -60.91
CA GLU A 341 -34.88 22.95 -60.11
C GLU A 341 -34.08 21.85 -60.82
N GLU A 342 -33.48 20.94 -60.05
CA GLU A 342 -32.77 19.77 -60.58
C GLU A 342 -33.77 18.61 -60.74
N TRP A 343 -33.84 18.08 -61.95
CA TRP A 343 -34.70 16.97 -62.35
C TRP A 343 -33.84 15.77 -62.74
N LEU A 344 -34.35 14.57 -62.53
CA LEU A 344 -33.83 13.33 -63.06
C LEU A 344 -34.66 12.95 -64.29
N GLY A 345 -34.02 12.96 -65.45
CA GLY A 345 -34.62 12.69 -66.74
C GLY A 345 -34.20 11.35 -67.32
N ARG A 346 -35.12 10.70 -68.04
CA ARG A 346 -34.88 9.42 -68.71
C ARG A 346 -35.69 9.25 -69.99
N SER A 347 -35.09 8.64 -71.01
CA SER A 347 -35.75 8.21 -72.26
C SER A 347 -35.78 6.69 -72.34
N LEU A 348 -36.94 6.12 -72.66
CA LEU A 348 -37.17 4.67 -72.74
C LEU A 348 -37.86 4.31 -74.07
N PRO A 349 -37.40 3.31 -74.82
CA PRO A 349 -38.02 2.92 -76.08
C PRO A 349 -39.32 2.15 -75.82
N LEU A 350 -40.36 2.46 -76.60
CA LEU A 350 -41.62 1.72 -76.60
C LEU A 350 -41.63 0.74 -77.78
N ALA A 351 -41.32 -0.53 -77.52
CA ALA A 351 -41.35 -1.58 -78.53
C ALA A 351 -42.80 -2.02 -78.80
N SER A 352 -43.28 -1.83 -80.02
CA SER A 352 -44.54 -2.41 -80.51
C SER A 352 -44.31 -3.02 -81.89
N MET A 353 -44.90 -4.19 -82.14
CA MET A 353 -44.72 -4.93 -83.39
C MET A 353 -45.25 -4.16 -84.62
N ARG A 354 -46.17 -3.20 -84.43
CA ARG A 354 -46.75 -2.37 -85.50
C ARG A 354 -46.48 -0.88 -85.41
N TRP A 355 -45.99 -0.37 -84.27
CA TRP A 355 -45.56 1.02 -84.11
C TRP A 355 -44.03 1.07 -83.94
N GLN A 356 -43.31 1.48 -84.99
CA GLN A 356 -41.85 1.62 -84.95
C GLN A 356 -41.44 3.05 -84.59
N GLY A 357 -40.51 3.18 -83.64
CA GLY A 357 -39.85 4.46 -83.32
C GLY A 357 -40.53 5.32 -82.26
N LEU A 358 -41.29 4.73 -81.33
CA LEU A 358 -41.91 5.46 -80.21
C LEU A 358 -41.01 5.50 -78.98
N GLN A 359 -41.01 6.64 -78.29
CA GLN A 359 -40.22 6.85 -77.06
C GLN A 359 -41.09 7.39 -75.92
N ILE A 360 -40.81 6.93 -74.70
CA ILE A 360 -41.36 7.45 -73.45
C ILE A 360 -40.32 8.37 -72.83
N LEU A 361 -40.70 9.62 -72.61
CA LEU A 361 -39.89 10.64 -71.95
C LEU A 361 -40.41 10.86 -70.53
N MET A 362 -39.53 10.74 -69.53
CA MET A 362 -39.87 10.89 -68.12
C MET A 362 -38.92 11.87 -67.42
N ALA A 363 -39.47 12.80 -66.62
CA ALA A 363 -38.70 13.71 -65.79
C ALA A 363 -39.28 13.80 -64.35
N ILE A 364 -38.43 13.62 -63.34
CA ILE A 364 -38.79 13.57 -61.90
C ILE A 364 -37.98 14.61 -61.11
N PRO A 365 -38.57 15.47 -60.25
CA PRO A 365 -37.80 16.43 -59.46
C PRO A 365 -36.97 15.76 -58.34
N THR A 366 -35.68 16.10 -58.22
CA THR A 366 -34.79 15.53 -57.19
C THR A 366 -35.15 15.90 -55.75
N LYS A 367 -35.76 17.07 -55.52
CA LYS A 367 -36.21 17.48 -54.19
C LYS A 367 -37.34 16.60 -53.65
N GLU A 368 -38.22 16.12 -54.53
CA GLU A 368 -39.36 15.28 -54.16
C GLU A 368 -38.89 13.84 -53.86
N LEU A 369 -37.88 13.36 -54.61
CA LEU A 369 -37.15 12.11 -54.35
C LEU A 369 -36.45 12.06 -52.98
N LEU A 370 -36.04 13.21 -52.43
CA LEU A 370 -35.28 13.31 -51.18
C LEU A 370 -36.12 13.80 -49.97
N ALA A 371 -37.38 14.17 -50.18
CA ALA A 371 -38.22 14.78 -49.16
C ALA A 371 -38.46 13.84 -47.96
N GLU A 372 -38.67 12.55 -48.22
CA GLU A 372 -38.91 11.53 -47.18
C GLU A 372 -37.64 11.21 -46.38
N VAL A 373 -36.47 11.27 -47.03
CA VAL A 373 -35.16 11.05 -46.38
C VAL A 373 -34.79 12.20 -45.44
N ASN A 374 -35.10 13.44 -45.80
CA ASN A 374 -34.81 14.59 -44.95
C ASN A 374 -35.66 14.60 -43.65
N ASN A 375 -36.90 14.12 -43.70
CA ASN A 375 -37.73 13.99 -42.50
C ASN A 375 -37.21 12.89 -41.56
N ASN A 376 -36.79 11.74 -42.11
CA ASN A 376 -36.19 10.67 -41.31
C ASN A 376 -34.85 11.08 -40.68
N LEU A 377 -34.02 11.84 -41.40
CA LEU A 377 -32.78 12.40 -40.85
C LEU A 377 -33.04 13.37 -39.69
N ARG A 378 -34.07 14.25 -39.78
CA ARG A 378 -34.44 15.14 -38.68
C ARG A 378 -34.91 14.37 -37.44
N GLN A 379 -35.71 13.32 -37.63
CA GLN A 379 -36.21 12.51 -36.52
C GLN A 379 -35.07 11.74 -35.81
N GLN A 380 -34.10 11.23 -36.56
CA GLN A 380 -32.92 10.56 -35.99
C GLN A 380 -32.01 11.53 -35.22
N VAL A 381 -31.80 12.76 -35.71
CA VAL A 381 -31.03 13.77 -34.99
C VAL A 381 -31.66 14.09 -33.63
N TRP A 382 -32.99 14.25 -33.57
CA TRP A 382 -33.70 14.46 -32.31
C TRP A 382 -33.63 13.26 -31.36
N LEU A 383 -33.66 12.04 -31.91
CA LEU A 383 -33.51 10.80 -31.13
C LEU A 383 -32.11 10.68 -30.53
N SER A 384 -31.07 11.07 -31.28
CA SER A 384 -29.68 11.12 -30.79
C SER A 384 -29.46 12.17 -29.71
N VAL A 385 -30.00 13.38 -29.86
CA VAL A 385 -29.92 14.43 -28.82
C VAL A 385 -30.62 13.99 -27.54
N SER A 386 -31.78 13.34 -27.66
CA SER A 386 -32.54 12.82 -26.51
C SER A 386 -31.79 11.69 -25.79
N LEU A 387 -31.15 10.80 -26.54
CA LEU A 387 -30.34 9.71 -25.98
C LEU A 387 -29.10 10.26 -25.23
N ILE A 388 -28.41 11.27 -25.80
CA ILE A 388 -27.28 11.96 -25.16
C ILE A 388 -27.71 12.62 -23.85
N GLY A 389 -28.88 13.29 -23.84
CA GLY A 389 -29.45 13.90 -22.64
C GLY A 389 -29.80 12.90 -21.54
N LEU A 390 -30.18 11.67 -21.89
CA LEU A 390 -30.49 10.59 -20.93
C LEU A 390 -29.23 9.90 -20.38
N MET A 391 -28.20 9.73 -21.22
CA MET A 391 -26.97 9.02 -20.84
C MET A 391 -26.00 9.86 -20.00
N LEU A 392 -26.06 11.19 -20.09
CA LEU A 392 -25.27 12.11 -19.26
C LEU A 392 -25.52 11.93 -17.75
N PRO A 393 -26.78 11.96 -17.25
CA PRO A 393 -27.09 11.67 -15.86
C PRO A 393 -26.75 10.24 -15.42
N LEU A 394 -27.00 9.25 -16.28
CA LEU A 394 -26.70 7.84 -15.99
C LEU A 394 -25.20 7.57 -15.86
N GLY A 395 -24.40 8.10 -16.79
CA GLY A 395 -22.94 8.02 -16.76
C GLY A 395 -22.33 8.76 -15.56
N TRP A 396 -22.88 9.92 -15.20
CA TRP A 396 -22.48 10.67 -14.00
C TRP A 396 -22.83 9.91 -12.71
N LEU A 397 -24.03 9.33 -12.61
CA LEU A 397 -24.46 8.59 -11.43
C LEU A 397 -23.65 7.28 -11.23
N ALA A 398 -23.40 6.55 -12.33
CA ALA A 398 -22.55 5.37 -12.32
C ALA A 398 -21.10 5.72 -11.96
N GLY A 399 -20.54 6.77 -12.58
CA GLY A 399 -19.20 7.28 -12.29
C GLY A 399 -19.04 7.71 -10.83
N ARG A 400 -20.03 8.42 -10.27
CA ARG A 400 -20.03 8.87 -8.87
C ARG A 400 -20.15 7.73 -7.85
N ARG A 401 -20.87 6.66 -8.20
CA ARG A 401 -21.01 5.48 -7.33
C ARG A 401 -19.72 4.67 -7.27
N VAL A 402 -19.04 4.47 -8.40
CA VAL A 402 -17.75 3.75 -8.46
C VAL A 402 -16.61 4.62 -7.92
N GLY A 403 -16.59 5.91 -8.26
CA GLY A 403 -15.56 6.87 -7.86
C GLY A 403 -15.47 7.05 -6.34
N ARG A 404 -16.61 7.10 -5.64
CA ARG A 404 -16.63 7.18 -4.16
C ARG A 404 -16.05 5.92 -3.49
N SER A 405 -16.41 4.73 -3.97
CA SER A 405 -15.89 3.49 -3.38
C SER A 405 -14.39 3.31 -3.64
N LEU A 406 -13.90 3.69 -4.84
CA LEU A 406 -12.46 3.71 -5.14
C LEU A 406 -11.70 4.76 -4.32
N PHE A 407 -12.29 5.93 -4.08
CA PHE A 407 -11.68 6.96 -3.23
C PHE A 407 -11.56 6.51 -1.77
N GLY A 408 -12.55 5.77 -1.26
CA GLY A 408 -12.48 5.13 0.07
C GLY A 408 -11.32 4.14 0.17
N LEU A 409 -11.17 3.24 -0.80
CA LEU A 409 -10.02 2.32 -0.87
C LEU A 409 -8.68 3.06 -1.02
N ALA A 410 -8.62 4.13 -1.82
CA ALA A 410 -7.41 4.92 -2.00
C ALA A 410 -7.00 5.65 -0.71
N LEU A 411 -7.97 6.12 0.08
CA LEU A 411 -7.75 6.69 1.41
C LEU A 411 -7.22 5.64 2.39
N GLN A 412 -7.82 4.44 2.39
CA GLN A 412 -7.35 3.32 3.21
C GLN A 412 -5.94 2.87 2.82
N ALA A 413 -5.64 2.77 1.52
CA ALA A 413 -4.30 2.49 1.01
C ALA A 413 -3.28 3.56 1.45
N ARG A 414 -3.67 4.85 1.43
CA ARG A 414 -2.83 5.95 1.93
C ARG A 414 -2.68 5.95 3.45
N ALA A 415 -3.71 5.55 4.19
CA ALA A 415 -3.65 5.40 5.64
C ALA A 415 -2.68 4.26 6.01
N LEU A 416 -2.81 3.10 5.34
CA LEU A 416 -1.90 1.96 5.49
C LEU A 416 -0.45 2.34 5.13
N ALA A 417 -0.24 3.09 4.04
CA ALA A 417 1.08 3.61 3.66
C ALA A 417 1.66 4.65 4.65
N ARG A 418 0.83 5.21 5.54
CA ARG A 418 1.24 6.11 6.62
C ARG A 418 1.23 5.42 7.99
N PHE A 419 1.11 4.09 8.04
CA PHE A 419 1.03 3.29 9.27
C PHE A 419 -0.18 3.61 10.17
N ASP A 420 -1.29 4.09 9.60
CA ASP A 420 -2.57 4.28 10.32
C ASP A 420 -3.52 3.10 10.01
N PHE A 421 -3.63 2.18 10.97
CA PHE A 421 -4.39 0.93 10.86
C PHE A 421 -5.81 1.01 11.46
N ARG A 422 -6.25 2.20 11.90
CA ARG A 422 -7.58 2.39 12.50
C ARG A 422 -8.69 2.17 11.47
N ARG A 423 -9.67 1.32 11.79
CA ARG A 423 -10.80 0.97 10.90
C ARG A 423 -11.79 2.14 10.73
N PRO A 424 -12.09 2.62 9.51
CA PRO A 424 -13.24 3.49 9.26
C PRO A 424 -14.56 2.69 9.29
N GLU A 425 -15.65 3.27 9.80
CA GLU A 425 -16.99 2.67 9.80
C GLU A 425 -17.48 2.34 8.38
N ARG A 426 -17.94 1.10 8.14
CA ARG A 426 -18.19 0.54 6.80
C ARG A 426 -19.45 1.07 6.09
N ARG A 427 -19.34 1.29 4.77
CA ARG A 427 -20.43 1.09 3.79
C ARG A 427 -19.98 0.07 2.75
N VAL A 428 -20.70 -1.05 2.64
CA VAL A 428 -20.38 -2.13 1.69
C VAL A 428 -20.47 -1.62 0.25
N SER A 429 -19.41 -1.81 -0.56
CA SER A 429 -19.45 -1.46 -1.98
C SER A 429 -20.34 -2.46 -2.73
N PRO A 430 -21.25 -2.00 -3.60
CA PRO A 430 -22.08 -2.87 -4.45
C PRO A 430 -21.31 -3.46 -5.63
N VAL A 431 -20.07 -3.00 -5.89
CA VAL A 431 -19.20 -3.52 -6.95
C VAL A 431 -18.35 -4.64 -6.37
N ARG A 432 -18.45 -5.84 -6.96
CA ARG A 432 -17.81 -7.07 -6.45
C ARG A 432 -16.30 -6.92 -6.33
N GLU A 433 -15.63 -6.43 -7.36
CA GLU A 433 -14.18 -6.27 -7.43
C GLU A 433 -13.67 -5.28 -6.36
N VAL A 434 -14.42 -4.20 -6.12
CA VAL A 434 -14.08 -3.17 -5.12
C VAL A 434 -14.30 -3.70 -3.70
N ARG A 435 -15.31 -4.54 -3.49
CA ARG A 435 -15.57 -5.20 -2.21
C ARG A 435 -14.50 -6.25 -1.91
N ASP A 436 -14.14 -7.06 -2.88
CA ASP A 436 -13.13 -8.11 -2.74
C ASP A 436 -11.75 -7.47 -2.45
N LEU A 437 -11.40 -6.38 -3.14
CA LEU A 437 -10.18 -5.61 -2.85
C LEU A 437 -10.20 -5.00 -1.44
N GLY A 438 -11.33 -4.45 -0.99
CA GLY A 438 -11.47 -3.94 0.37
C GLY A 438 -11.28 -5.01 1.45
N GLN A 439 -11.81 -6.22 1.25
CA GLN A 439 -11.60 -7.33 2.17
C GLN A 439 -10.13 -7.78 2.23
N VAL A 440 -9.43 -7.77 1.10
CA VAL A 440 -8.00 -8.08 1.05
C VAL A 440 -7.18 -7.01 1.78
N MET A 441 -7.49 -5.72 1.59
CA MET A 441 -6.81 -4.63 2.30
C MET A 441 -7.08 -4.66 3.81
N ASP A 442 -8.29 -5.03 4.23
CA ASP A 442 -8.63 -5.23 5.65
C ASP A 442 -7.80 -6.36 6.26
N ARG A 443 -7.75 -7.54 5.63
CA ARG A 443 -6.94 -8.68 6.10
C ARG A 443 -5.45 -8.32 6.19
N MET A 444 -4.93 -7.56 5.22
CA MET A 444 -3.55 -7.07 5.27
C MET A 444 -3.31 -6.10 6.44
N SER A 445 -4.25 -5.17 6.68
CA SER A 445 -4.17 -4.23 7.80
C SER A 445 -4.14 -4.96 9.15
N ASP A 446 -5.04 -5.93 9.32
CA ASP A 446 -5.11 -6.75 10.54
C ASP A 446 -3.80 -7.54 10.74
N THR A 447 -3.31 -8.22 9.70
CA THR A 447 -2.06 -9.01 9.77
C THR A 447 -0.84 -8.14 10.12
N ILE A 448 -0.74 -6.92 9.55
CA ILE A 448 0.36 -6.01 9.84
C ILE A 448 0.25 -5.48 11.27
N GLN A 449 -0.95 -5.12 11.73
CA GLN A 449 -1.17 -4.65 13.09
C GLN A 449 -0.81 -5.74 14.12
N GLU A 450 -1.22 -6.98 13.89
CA GLU A 450 -0.86 -8.14 14.71
C GLU A 450 0.66 -8.35 14.74
N PHE A 451 1.34 -8.27 13.58
CA PHE A 451 2.80 -8.39 13.51
C PHE A 451 3.54 -7.29 14.29
N LEU A 452 3.05 -6.05 14.22
CA LEU A 452 3.59 -4.92 14.99
C LEU A 452 3.39 -5.11 16.50
N HIS A 453 2.23 -5.63 16.93
CA HIS A 453 1.98 -5.99 18.32
C HIS A 453 2.96 -7.07 18.82
N ILE A 454 3.14 -8.15 18.06
CA ILE A 454 4.09 -9.23 18.39
C ILE A 454 5.52 -8.66 18.51
N THR A 455 5.94 -7.82 17.55
CA THR A 455 7.26 -7.18 17.56
C THR A 455 7.45 -6.25 18.77
N HIS A 456 6.40 -5.54 19.17
CA HIS A 456 6.42 -4.70 20.38
C HIS A 456 6.62 -5.52 21.65
N HIS A 457 5.89 -6.62 21.81
CA HIS A 457 6.05 -7.53 22.95
C HIS A 457 7.46 -8.16 23.01
N ILE A 458 8.02 -8.54 21.86
CA ILE A 458 9.39 -9.08 21.76
C ILE A 458 10.44 -8.05 22.22
N SER A 459 10.26 -6.78 21.86
CA SER A 459 11.24 -5.73 22.14
C SER A 459 11.11 -5.14 23.55
N ALA A 460 9.89 -5.03 24.09
CA ALA A 460 9.63 -4.44 25.40
C ALA A 460 9.91 -5.39 26.57
N GLU A 461 9.64 -6.69 26.40
CA GLU A 461 9.75 -7.65 27.50
C GLU A 461 11.17 -8.16 27.68
N SER A 462 11.74 -7.90 28.87
CA SER A 462 13.12 -8.28 29.23
C SER A 462 13.25 -9.74 29.64
N ARG A 463 12.15 -10.32 30.13
CA ARG A 463 12.09 -11.69 30.64
C ARG A 463 11.70 -12.66 29.54
N THR A 464 12.60 -13.59 29.22
CA THR A 464 12.41 -14.55 28.13
C THR A 464 11.13 -15.38 28.29
N ASP A 465 10.81 -15.81 29.51
CA ASP A 465 9.61 -16.60 29.85
C ASP A 465 8.30 -15.83 29.59
N LEU A 466 8.24 -14.56 30.03
CA LEU A 466 7.08 -13.69 29.81
C LEU A 466 6.95 -13.32 28.32
N MET A 467 8.07 -12.98 27.68
CA MET A 467 8.11 -12.65 26.25
C MET A 467 7.57 -13.80 25.42
N LEU A 468 8.06 -15.03 25.64
CA LEU A 468 7.61 -16.21 24.90
C LEU A 468 6.15 -16.52 25.15
N SER A 469 5.65 -16.34 26.37
CA SER A 469 4.24 -16.55 26.70
C SER A 469 3.33 -15.55 25.99
N SER A 470 3.68 -14.25 26.01
CA SER A 470 2.92 -13.20 25.31
C SER A 470 2.96 -13.36 23.79
N VAL A 471 4.13 -13.68 23.22
CA VAL A 471 4.26 -13.91 21.78
C VAL A 471 3.45 -15.14 21.36
N LEU A 472 3.51 -16.23 22.12
CA LEU A 472 2.74 -17.43 21.83
C LEU A 472 1.23 -17.18 21.91
N TYR A 473 0.78 -16.43 22.91
CA TYR A 473 -0.63 -16.02 23.04
C TYR A 473 -1.12 -15.25 21.81
N GLU A 474 -0.39 -14.20 21.41
CA GLU A 474 -0.74 -13.39 20.24
C GLU A 474 -0.67 -14.21 18.94
N LEU A 475 0.32 -15.10 18.81
CA LEU A 475 0.48 -15.96 17.63
C LEU A 475 -0.72 -16.91 17.50
N VAL A 476 -1.09 -17.62 18.57
CA VAL A 476 -2.23 -18.55 18.55
C VAL A 476 -3.53 -17.82 18.16
N ARG A 477 -3.78 -16.63 18.73
CA ARG A 477 -4.95 -15.80 18.41
C ARG A 477 -4.94 -15.31 16.96
N ALA A 478 -3.80 -14.83 16.48
CA ALA A 478 -3.60 -14.29 15.14
C ALA A 478 -3.82 -15.32 14.03
N THR A 479 -3.44 -16.57 14.29
CA THR A 479 -3.44 -17.64 13.30
C THR A 479 -4.65 -18.55 13.38
N SER A 480 -5.62 -18.22 14.25
CA SER A 480 -6.78 -19.08 14.55
C SER A 480 -6.37 -20.51 14.91
N CYS A 481 -5.25 -20.65 15.62
CA CYS A 481 -4.81 -21.92 16.18
C CYS A 481 -5.57 -22.18 17.49
N THR A 482 -5.80 -23.45 17.81
CA THR A 482 -6.46 -23.85 19.07
C THR A 482 -5.49 -23.87 20.25
N GLY A 483 -4.18 -23.92 19.97
CA GLY A 483 -3.14 -23.82 20.98
C GLY A 483 -1.71 -23.96 20.43
N GLY A 484 -0.73 -23.76 21.29
CA GLY A 484 0.67 -23.95 20.97
C GLY A 484 1.58 -24.04 22.20
N ALA A 485 2.85 -24.36 21.95
CA ALA A 485 3.93 -24.34 22.93
C ALA A 485 5.27 -23.99 22.30
N VAL A 486 6.13 -23.32 23.07
CA VAL A 486 7.52 -23.06 22.74
C VAL A 486 8.40 -23.91 23.64
N TYR A 487 9.29 -24.67 23.04
CA TYR A 487 10.31 -25.45 23.71
C TYR A 487 11.69 -24.89 23.40
N LEU A 488 12.57 -24.82 24.39
CA LEU A 488 13.97 -24.41 24.23
C LEU A 488 14.88 -25.59 24.49
N VAL A 489 16.05 -25.60 23.86
CA VAL A 489 17.08 -26.63 24.12
C VAL A 489 17.58 -26.51 25.55
N ASP A 490 17.60 -27.62 26.28
CA ASP A 490 18.18 -27.71 27.62
C ASP A 490 19.66 -27.26 27.59
N PRO A 491 20.15 -26.46 28.56
CA PRO A 491 21.58 -26.16 28.71
C PRO A 491 22.52 -27.37 28.62
N GLN A 492 22.10 -28.55 29.10
CA GLN A 492 22.87 -29.81 29.02
C GLN A 492 22.70 -30.54 27.68
N ARG A 493 21.88 -30.01 26.77
CA ARG A 493 21.52 -30.55 25.45
C ARG A 493 20.92 -31.97 25.47
N THR A 494 20.34 -32.36 26.60
CA THR A 494 19.70 -33.67 26.82
C THR A 494 18.30 -33.76 26.22
N GLY A 495 17.63 -32.62 26.00
CA GLY A 495 16.28 -32.56 25.45
C GLY A 495 15.79 -31.13 25.21
N LEU A 496 14.48 -31.00 25.04
CA LEU A 496 13.75 -29.75 24.86
C LEU A 496 12.87 -29.50 26.10
N LEU A 497 13.03 -28.33 26.73
CA LEU A 497 12.26 -27.87 27.89
C LEU A 497 11.18 -26.89 27.47
N ARG A 498 9.95 -27.08 27.93
CA ARG A 498 8.84 -26.18 27.62
C ARG A 498 9.03 -24.83 28.30
N ALA A 499 9.23 -23.78 27.52
CA ALA A 499 9.38 -22.41 28.00
C ALA A 499 8.04 -21.64 28.07
N ALA A 500 7.09 -21.95 27.17
CA ALA A 500 5.76 -21.35 27.17
C ALA A 500 4.71 -22.29 26.59
N ARG A 501 3.45 -22.14 27.02
CA ARG A 501 2.27 -22.83 26.45
C ARG A 501 1.04 -21.92 26.45
N HIS A 502 0.16 -22.10 25.48
CA HIS A 502 -1.14 -21.44 25.44
C HIS A 502 -2.18 -22.33 24.73
N CYS A 503 -3.40 -22.41 25.26
CA CYS A 503 -4.51 -23.15 24.68
C CYS A 503 -5.79 -22.34 24.89
N GLU A 504 -6.71 -22.35 23.91
CA GLU A 504 -8.04 -21.76 24.06
C GLU A 504 -8.91 -22.56 25.04
N ASP A 505 -8.77 -23.89 25.01
CA ASP A 505 -9.42 -24.82 25.94
C ASP A 505 -8.44 -25.25 27.07
N PRO A 506 -8.73 -24.90 28.34
CA PRO A 506 -7.90 -25.28 29.47
C PRO A 506 -7.73 -26.80 29.66
N GLU A 507 -8.71 -27.61 29.27
CA GLU A 507 -8.66 -29.08 29.43
C GLU A 507 -7.60 -29.72 28.51
N GLN A 508 -7.20 -29.01 27.45
CA GLN A 508 -6.23 -29.46 26.46
C GLN A 508 -4.77 -29.12 26.83
N GLN A 509 -4.50 -28.50 27.98
CA GLN A 509 -3.14 -28.15 28.40
C GLN A 509 -2.22 -29.37 28.64
N SER A 510 -2.80 -30.53 28.97
CA SER A 510 -2.08 -31.80 29.14
C SER A 510 -1.38 -32.27 27.86
N ARG A 511 -1.81 -31.77 26.69
CA ARG A 511 -1.28 -32.11 25.36
C ARG A 511 0.10 -31.50 25.05
N TYR A 512 0.64 -30.66 25.93
CA TYR A 512 1.98 -30.06 25.80
C TYR A 512 2.86 -30.47 27.00
N PRO A 513 3.65 -31.56 26.92
CA PRO A 513 4.47 -32.03 28.04
C PRO A 513 5.57 -31.04 28.43
N GLU A 514 6.11 -31.13 29.64
CA GLU A 514 7.22 -30.27 30.10
C GLU A 514 8.55 -30.57 29.41
N HIS A 515 8.79 -31.83 29.07
CA HIS A 515 10.00 -32.29 28.40
C HIS A 515 9.65 -32.96 27.07
N LEU A 516 10.41 -32.64 26.03
CA LEU A 516 10.39 -33.31 24.73
C LEU A 516 11.77 -33.89 24.40
N ALA A 517 11.81 -35.07 23.81
CA ALA A 517 13.06 -35.68 23.35
C ALA A 517 13.62 -34.93 22.13
N MET A 518 14.96 -34.82 22.03
CA MET A 518 15.66 -34.12 20.95
C MET A 518 15.33 -34.65 19.55
N VAL A 519 14.86 -35.90 19.42
CA VAL A 519 14.40 -36.49 18.15
C VAL A 519 13.30 -35.66 17.48
N HIS A 520 12.47 -34.94 18.26
CA HIS A 520 11.43 -34.04 17.75
C HIS A 520 11.99 -32.76 17.10
N PHE A 521 13.28 -32.45 17.32
CA PHE A 521 13.98 -31.34 16.68
C PHE A 521 14.54 -31.75 15.30
N ILE A 522 14.87 -33.04 15.07
CA ILE A 522 15.65 -33.49 13.91
C ILE A 522 14.77 -33.83 12.70
N ASN A 523 13.51 -34.28 12.90
CA ASN A 523 12.68 -34.74 11.80
C ASN A 523 11.86 -33.63 11.13
N HIS A 524 11.96 -33.58 9.80
CA HIS A 524 11.15 -32.76 8.92
C HIS A 524 9.80 -33.45 8.65
N THR A 525 8.72 -32.68 8.80
CA THR A 525 7.46 -32.74 8.03
C THR A 525 6.58 -33.98 7.99
N GLU A 526 7.03 -35.19 8.33
CA GLU A 526 6.15 -36.37 8.28
C GLU A 526 5.56 -36.70 9.67
N PRO A 527 4.24 -36.98 9.76
CA PRO A 527 3.64 -37.49 10.99
C PRO A 527 4.35 -38.78 11.40
N GLN A 528 4.87 -38.85 12.63
CA GLN A 528 5.44 -40.10 13.14
C GLN A 528 4.34 -41.00 13.73
N PRO A 529 4.49 -42.34 13.69
CA PRO A 529 3.59 -43.25 14.40
C PRO A 529 3.78 -43.00 15.91
N GLY A 530 2.83 -42.32 16.53
CA GLY A 530 2.91 -41.81 17.91
C GLY A 530 2.39 -40.38 18.09
N ASP A 531 2.20 -39.63 16.99
CA ASP A 531 1.49 -38.33 17.02
C ASP A 531 -0.03 -38.49 17.17
N GLN A 532 -0.56 -39.70 17.00
CA GLN A 532 -1.89 -40.11 17.45
C GLN A 532 -1.78 -40.47 18.94
N HIS A 533 -2.25 -39.59 19.82
CA HIS A 533 -2.57 -40.05 21.18
C HIS A 533 -3.79 -40.98 21.09
N GLU A 534 -3.80 -42.07 21.86
CA GLU A 534 -4.87 -43.09 21.92
C GLU A 534 -6.25 -42.57 22.42
N ASP A 535 -6.44 -41.25 22.47
CA ASP A 535 -7.62 -40.55 22.99
C ASP A 535 -8.24 -39.57 21.96
N ASP A 536 -8.06 -39.82 20.66
CA ASP A 536 -8.67 -39.04 19.57
C ASP A 536 -10.15 -39.43 19.40
N ASP A 537 -10.96 -39.14 20.42
CA ASP A 537 -12.43 -39.30 20.41
C ASP A 537 -13.08 -38.10 19.67
N ASP A 538 -13.45 -38.35 18.42
CA ASP A 538 -14.65 -37.88 17.72
C ASP A 538 -15.02 -36.37 17.58
N THR A 539 -14.08 -35.42 17.51
CA THR A 539 -14.40 -34.08 16.95
C THR A 539 -13.25 -33.40 16.17
N GLU A 540 -13.36 -33.43 14.84
CA GLU A 540 -12.57 -32.73 13.79
C GLU A 540 -11.03 -32.97 13.73
N PRO A 541 -10.43 -33.22 12.54
CA PRO A 541 -9.01 -33.53 12.42
C PRO A 541 -8.12 -32.29 12.69
N ALA A 542 -7.61 -32.18 13.91
CA ALA A 542 -6.65 -31.16 14.30
C ALA A 542 -5.23 -31.49 13.78
N ARG A 543 -4.61 -30.57 13.03
CA ARG A 543 -3.25 -30.70 12.50
C ARG A 543 -2.22 -30.02 13.41
N VAL A 544 -0.98 -30.51 13.39
CA VAL A 544 0.14 -29.96 14.17
C VAL A 544 1.22 -29.40 13.24
N LEU A 545 1.58 -28.12 13.43
CA LEU A 545 2.71 -27.48 12.76
C LEU A 545 3.89 -27.39 13.72
N ARG A 546 5.04 -27.92 13.30
CA ARG A 546 6.30 -27.87 14.06
C ARG A 546 7.33 -27.04 13.30
N VAL A 547 7.84 -25.99 13.93
CA VAL A 547 8.83 -25.09 13.35
C VAL A 547 10.07 -25.05 14.23
N GLN A 548 11.22 -25.40 13.65
CA GLN A 548 12.50 -25.35 14.34
C GLN A 548 12.92 -23.89 14.54
N LEU A 549 13.28 -23.56 15.76
CA LEU A 549 13.96 -22.32 16.11
C LEU A 549 15.47 -22.60 16.06
N ARG A 550 16.19 -21.82 15.27
CA ARG A 550 17.64 -21.96 15.06
C ARG A 550 18.32 -20.61 15.24
N THR A 551 19.51 -20.64 15.82
CA THR A 551 20.41 -19.48 15.86
C THR A 551 20.83 -19.06 14.45
N ARG A 552 21.42 -17.87 14.32
CA ARG A 552 22.00 -17.39 13.04
C ARG A 552 23.04 -18.34 12.45
N ASP A 553 23.78 -19.04 13.29
CA ASP A 553 24.80 -20.03 12.90
C ASP A 553 24.22 -21.43 12.64
N GLY A 554 22.89 -21.57 12.65
CA GLY A 554 22.17 -22.80 12.35
C GLY A 554 22.08 -23.80 13.51
N GLN A 555 22.61 -23.47 14.69
CA GLN A 555 22.52 -24.32 15.89
C GLN A 555 21.07 -24.41 16.41
N PRO A 556 20.67 -25.57 16.98
CA PRO A 556 19.34 -25.77 17.54
C PRO A 556 19.09 -24.84 18.73
N LEU A 557 18.03 -24.03 18.65
CA LEU A 557 17.63 -23.12 19.72
C LEU A 557 16.39 -23.65 20.46
N GLY A 558 15.43 -24.20 19.71
CA GLY A 558 14.15 -24.64 20.27
C GLY A 558 13.15 -25.12 19.23
N LEU A 559 11.95 -25.47 19.65
CA LEU A 559 10.86 -25.94 18.80
C LEU A 559 9.57 -25.17 19.11
N LEU A 560 8.97 -24.57 18.09
CA LEU A 560 7.62 -24.00 18.16
C LEU A 560 6.62 -25.04 17.64
N VAL A 561 5.61 -25.34 18.46
CA VAL A 561 4.54 -26.31 18.14
C VAL A 561 3.21 -25.58 18.16
N LEU A 562 2.43 -25.65 17.08
CA LEU A 562 1.11 -25.05 16.94
C LEU A 562 0.08 -26.09 16.51
N ARG A 563 -1.15 -26.01 17.02
CA ARG A 563 -2.29 -26.87 16.68
C ARG A 563 -3.40 -26.05 16.04
N TYR A 564 -4.03 -26.55 14.99
CA TYR A 564 -5.10 -25.86 14.27
C TYR A 564 -6.13 -26.82 13.66
N ILE A 565 -7.35 -26.32 13.40
CA ILE A 565 -8.44 -27.05 12.75
C ILE A 565 -8.38 -26.78 11.24
N ALA A 566 -8.49 -27.83 10.41
CA ALA A 566 -8.42 -27.70 8.96
C ALA A 566 -9.77 -27.25 8.34
N ASP A 567 -9.89 -25.99 7.92
CA ASP A 567 -11.00 -25.50 7.08
C ASP A 567 -10.50 -25.01 5.70
N GLN A 568 -11.36 -25.03 4.68
CA GLN A 568 -11.09 -24.90 3.23
C GLN A 568 -10.44 -23.59 2.76
N THR A 569 -10.04 -22.69 3.68
CA THR A 569 -9.44 -21.37 3.39
C THR A 569 -7.97 -21.24 3.76
N GLN A 570 -7.36 -22.25 4.39
CA GLN A 570 -5.91 -22.32 4.66
C GLN A 570 -5.22 -23.28 3.71
N ASP A 571 -4.84 -22.78 2.52
CA ASP A 571 -3.95 -23.51 1.62
C ASP A 571 -2.54 -23.54 2.25
N ASP A 572 -2.07 -24.75 2.59
CA ASP A 572 -1.02 -25.13 3.55
C ASP A 572 0.33 -24.38 3.42
N ALA A 573 0.64 -23.81 2.25
CA ALA A 573 1.92 -23.17 1.97
C ALA A 573 2.05 -21.75 2.53
N HIS A 574 0.98 -20.95 2.49
CA HIS A 574 1.05 -19.53 2.89
C HIS A 574 1.10 -19.37 4.41
N PHE A 575 0.30 -20.17 5.13
CA PHE A 575 0.31 -20.20 6.59
C PHE A 575 1.67 -20.65 7.13
N ARG A 576 2.21 -21.73 6.57
CA ARG A 576 3.54 -22.23 6.90
C ARG A 576 4.65 -21.21 6.66
N ALA A 577 4.63 -20.53 5.50
CA ALA A 577 5.60 -19.48 5.19
C ALA A 577 5.51 -18.28 6.14
N PHE A 578 4.34 -17.96 6.67
CA PHE A 578 4.16 -16.93 7.70
C PHE A 578 4.80 -17.36 9.03
N VAL A 579 4.48 -18.56 9.53
CA VAL A 579 5.03 -19.07 10.79
C VAL A 579 6.55 -19.25 10.71
N GLU A 580 7.09 -19.71 9.57
CA GLU A 580 8.54 -19.82 9.35
C GLU A 580 9.24 -18.44 9.34
N LYS A 581 8.61 -17.39 8.83
CA LYS A 581 9.17 -16.03 8.92
C LYS A 581 9.13 -15.48 10.34
N LEU A 582 8.04 -15.74 11.06
CA LEU A 582 7.88 -15.31 12.45
C LEU A 582 8.84 -16.05 13.39
N SER A 583 9.07 -17.34 13.16
CA SER A 583 10.01 -18.16 13.93
C SER A 583 11.45 -17.67 13.82
N GLY A 584 11.85 -17.10 12.67
CA GLY A 584 13.13 -16.43 12.51
C GLY A 584 13.28 -15.21 13.43
N THR A 585 12.24 -14.37 13.52
CA THR A 585 12.22 -13.21 14.43
C THR A 585 12.27 -13.64 15.89
N LEU A 586 11.50 -14.68 16.25
CA LEU A 586 11.49 -15.27 17.58
C LEU A 586 12.85 -15.87 17.95
N SER A 587 13.50 -16.54 17.00
CA SER A 587 14.83 -17.13 17.19
C SER A 587 15.88 -16.06 17.50
N VAL A 588 15.89 -14.95 16.74
CA VAL A 588 16.81 -13.82 16.99
C VAL A 588 16.56 -13.19 18.36
N ALA A 589 15.29 -13.05 18.77
CA ALA A 589 14.95 -12.50 20.08
C ALA A 589 15.43 -13.38 21.23
N ILE A 590 15.13 -14.69 21.17
CA ILE A 590 15.59 -15.67 22.16
C ILE A 590 17.12 -15.70 22.23
N GLU A 591 17.79 -15.74 21.07
CA GLU A 591 19.26 -15.74 20.98
C GLU A 591 19.85 -14.48 21.62
N THR A 592 19.29 -13.31 21.32
CA THR A 592 19.74 -12.04 21.90
C THR A 592 19.56 -12.01 23.42
N ARG A 593 18.41 -12.46 23.93
CA ARG A 593 18.14 -12.52 25.37
C ARG A 593 19.07 -13.51 26.09
N SER A 594 19.27 -14.69 25.50
CA SER A 594 20.20 -15.70 26.01
C SER A 594 21.64 -15.20 26.04
N LEU A 595 22.08 -14.47 25.00
CA LEU A 595 23.41 -13.86 24.94
C LEU A 595 23.60 -12.81 26.05
N ILE A 596 22.62 -11.93 26.26
CA ILE A 596 22.68 -10.91 27.32
C ILE A 596 22.73 -11.58 28.71
N GLU A 597 21.89 -12.59 28.94
CA GLU A 597 21.89 -13.32 30.20
C GLU A 597 23.21 -14.07 30.44
N GLY A 598 23.77 -14.68 29.39
CA GLY A 598 25.08 -15.33 29.41
C GLY A 598 26.21 -14.35 29.72
N GLN A 599 26.20 -13.15 29.12
CA GLN A 599 27.17 -12.09 29.41
C GLN A 599 27.06 -11.62 30.88
N LYS A 600 25.83 -11.44 31.39
CA LYS A 600 25.60 -11.08 32.80
C LYS A 600 26.12 -12.15 33.76
N LYS A 601 25.82 -13.43 33.51
CA LYS A 601 26.32 -14.56 34.30
C LYS A 601 27.84 -14.66 34.28
N LEU A 602 28.46 -14.44 33.12
CA LEU A 602 29.93 -14.42 32.99
C LEU A 602 30.53 -13.26 33.79
N LEU A 603 29.96 -12.06 33.67
CA LEU A 603 30.40 -10.89 34.43
C LEU A 603 30.32 -11.15 35.94
N ASP A 604 29.16 -11.64 36.43
CA ASP A 604 28.95 -12.00 37.84
C ASP A 604 29.98 -13.04 38.32
N ALA A 605 30.30 -14.05 37.50
CA ALA A 605 31.32 -15.05 37.83
C ALA A 605 32.73 -14.45 37.88
N VAL A 606 33.07 -13.52 36.97
CA VAL A 606 34.38 -12.82 36.99
C VAL A 606 34.50 -11.93 38.21
N ILE A 607 33.44 -11.22 38.61
CA ILE A 607 33.44 -10.37 39.80
C ILE A 607 33.66 -11.21 41.06
N ARG A 608 32.95 -12.33 41.19
CA ARG A 608 33.15 -13.28 42.30
C ARG A 608 34.57 -13.81 42.33
N LEU A 609 35.11 -14.22 41.18
CA LEU A 609 36.49 -14.68 41.08
C LEU A 609 37.51 -13.61 41.50
N LEU A 610 37.29 -12.34 41.14
CA LEU A 610 38.14 -11.24 41.57
C LEU A 610 38.05 -11.02 43.08
N ALA A 611 36.83 -10.98 43.62
CA ALA A 611 36.57 -10.87 45.06
C ALA A 611 37.26 -12.00 45.84
N ASP A 612 37.10 -13.25 45.39
CA ASP A 612 37.74 -14.43 45.99
C ASP A 612 39.27 -14.34 45.92
N ALA A 613 39.83 -13.85 44.80
CA ALA A 613 41.28 -13.69 44.64
C ALA A 613 41.85 -12.58 45.54
N ILE A 614 41.10 -11.51 45.76
CA ILE A 614 41.46 -10.45 46.71
C ILE A 614 41.40 -11.00 48.14
N ASP A 615 40.33 -11.73 48.47
CA ASP A 615 40.15 -12.35 49.77
C ASP A 615 41.22 -13.40 50.09
N ALA A 616 41.75 -14.09 49.07
CA ALA A 616 42.83 -15.07 49.22
C ALA A 616 44.22 -14.44 49.45
N LYS A 617 44.42 -13.16 49.13
CA LYS A 617 45.72 -12.48 49.20
C LYS A 617 46.18 -12.24 50.64
N SER A 618 45.24 -12.07 51.57
CA SER A 618 45.53 -12.01 52.99
C SER A 618 44.68 -13.08 53.68
N PRO A 619 45.21 -13.89 54.61
CA PRO A 619 44.42 -14.92 55.31
C PRO A 619 43.23 -14.37 56.12
N TYR A 620 43.06 -13.05 56.15
CA TYR A 620 42.23 -12.27 57.07
C TYR A 620 41.06 -11.57 56.37
N THR A 621 40.87 -11.87 55.09
CA THR A 621 39.76 -11.42 54.26
C THR A 621 38.83 -12.55 53.88
N GLY A 622 38.97 -13.76 54.44
CA GLY A 622 38.24 -14.95 54.00
C GLY A 622 36.72 -14.79 54.06
N GLY A 623 36.10 -14.45 52.92
CA GLY A 623 34.67 -14.20 52.76
C GLY A 623 34.21 -12.79 53.15
N HIS A 624 35.12 -11.85 53.44
CA HIS A 624 34.76 -10.45 53.70
C HIS A 624 34.11 -9.81 52.47
N CYS A 625 34.70 -10.00 51.28
CA CYS A 625 34.14 -9.49 50.03
C CYS A 625 32.83 -10.17 49.63
N GLU A 626 32.45 -11.28 50.27
CA GLU A 626 31.13 -11.91 50.12
C GLU A 626 30.12 -11.46 51.19
N ARG A 627 30.56 -11.35 52.45
CA ARG A 627 29.70 -11.02 53.60
C ARG A 627 29.25 -9.56 53.64
N VAL A 628 30.11 -8.62 53.26
CA VAL A 628 29.74 -7.18 53.21
C VAL A 628 28.61 -6.94 52.20
N PRO A 629 28.70 -7.41 50.92
CA PRO A 629 27.59 -7.30 49.99
C PRO A 629 26.32 -7.96 50.49
N GLU A 630 26.41 -9.13 51.09
CA GLU A 630 25.22 -9.83 51.58
C GLU A 630 24.50 -9.04 52.67
N LEU A 631 25.26 -8.48 53.62
CA LEU A 631 24.73 -7.62 54.68
C LEU A 631 24.13 -6.33 54.13
N ALA A 632 24.84 -5.68 53.21
CA ALA A 632 24.44 -4.42 52.59
C ALA A 632 23.17 -4.59 51.74
N GLU A 633 23.09 -5.64 50.93
CA GLU A 633 21.91 -6.00 50.13
C GLU A 633 20.72 -6.33 51.02
N ALA A 634 20.90 -7.16 52.06
CA ALA A 634 19.82 -7.48 53.00
C ALA A 634 19.28 -6.23 53.71
N LEU A 635 20.15 -5.30 54.10
CA LEU A 635 19.73 -4.03 54.69
C LEU A 635 18.95 -3.17 53.68
N MET A 636 19.45 -3.03 52.45
CA MET A 636 18.81 -2.25 51.39
C MET A 636 17.45 -2.85 50.98
N ASP A 637 17.34 -4.18 50.92
CA ASP A 637 16.10 -4.91 50.64
C ASP A 637 15.03 -4.61 51.69
N ARG A 638 15.41 -4.69 52.97
CA ARG A 638 14.50 -4.37 54.09
C ARG A 638 14.09 -2.90 54.05
N MET A 639 14.99 -1.99 53.70
CA MET A 639 14.68 -0.56 53.53
C MET A 639 13.69 -0.34 52.38
N CYS A 640 13.89 -0.96 51.22
CA CYS A 640 12.96 -0.86 50.08
C CYS A 640 11.58 -1.50 50.36
N ALA A 641 11.52 -2.49 51.24
CA ALA A 641 10.27 -3.14 51.64
C ALA A 641 9.54 -2.42 52.80
N ALA A 642 10.17 -1.43 53.43
CA ALA A 642 9.57 -0.69 54.53
C ALA A 642 8.38 0.14 54.05
N LYS A 643 7.25 0.06 54.77
CA LYS A 643 6.02 0.83 54.47
C LYS A 643 5.89 2.12 55.26
N ASP A 644 6.61 2.22 56.37
CA ASP A 644 6.55 3.33 57.34
C ASP A 644 7.99 3.76 57.74
N GLY A 645 8.13 4.99 58.24
CA GLY A 645 9.41 5.56 58.67
C GLY A 645 10.20 6.28 57.57
N PRO A 646 11.47 6.67 57.83
CA PRO A 646 12.25 7.53 56.94
C PRO A 646 12.56 6.89 55.57
N PHE A 647 12.45 5.55 55.47
CA PHE A 647 12.75 4.80 54.26
C PHE A 647 11.51 4.32 53.49
N ALA A 648 10.29 4.72 53.90
CA ALA A 648 9.04 4.28 53.27
C ALA A 648 8.91 4.64 51.77
N GLN A 649 9.66 5.66 51.32
CA GLN A 649 9.68 6.10 49.92
C GLN A 649 10.92 5.60 49.15
N VAL A 650 11.80 4.85 49.80
CA VAL A 650 12.98 4.28 49.14
C VAL A 650 12.51 3.13 48.25
N ALA A 651 12.77 3.25 46.95
CA ALA A 651 12.57 2.19 45.99
C ALA A 651 13.77 2.14 45.05
N MET A 652 14.14 0.93 44.66
CA MET A 652 15.20 0.70 43.67
C MET A 652 14.61 -0.07 42.51
N THR A 653 14.94 0.36 41.30
CA THR A 653 14.74 -0.45 40.10
C THR A 653 15.67 -1.67 40.12
N ASP A 654 15.35 -2.71 39.34
CA ASP A 654 16.21 -3.89 39.22
C ASP A 654 17.62 -3.53 38.71
N ALA A 655 17.72 -2.49 37.89
CA ALA A 655 19.00 -1.96 37.41
C ALA A 655 19.82 -1.32 38.53
N GLU A 656 19.21 -0.47 39.36
CA GLU A 656 19.88 0.16 40.50
C GLU A 656 20.27 -0.87 41.56
N ARG A 657 19.44 -1.89 41.77
CA ARG A 657 19.75 -3.00 42.68
C ARG A 657 20.98 -3.76 42.21
N TYR A 658 21.06 -4.04 40.91
CA TYR A 658 22.23 -4.68 40.31
C TYR A 658 23.48 -3.78 40.34
N GLU A 659 23.33 -2.47 40.12
CA GLU A 659 24.40 -1.48 40.26
C GLU A 659 24.97 -1.45 41.68
N PHE A 660 24.09 -1.44 42.69
CA PHE A 660 24.47 -1.47 44.10
C PHE A 660 25.18 -2.77 44.47
N ARG A 661 24.63 -3.92 44.09
CA ARG A 661 25.28 -5.23 44.25
C ARG A 661 26.69 -5.20 43.66
N LEU A 662 26.84 -4.72 42.44
CA LEU A 662 28.13 -4.69 41.76
C LEU A 662 29.13 -3.77 42.47
N GLY A 663 28.70 -2.59 42.91
CA GLY A 663 29.50 -1.69 43.73
C GLY A 663 29.93 -2.32 45.05
N ALA A 664 29.02 -3.04 45.71
CA ALA A 664 29.29 -3.73 46.96
C ALA A 664 30.34 -4.83 46.80
N TRP A 665 30.20 -5.71 45.79
CA TRP A 665 31.17 -6.79 45.55
C TRP A 665 32.57 -6.29 45.17
N LEU A 666 32.68 -5.08 44.61
CA LEU A 666 33.95 -4.50 44.14
C LEU A 666 34.54 -3.44 45.09
N HIS A 667 33.94 -3.20 46.25
CA HIS A 667 34.34 -2.12 47.18
C HIS A 667 35.83 -2.18 47.54
N ASP A 668 36.36 -3.38 47.72
CA ASP A 668 37.74 -3.61 48.12
C ASP A 668 38.69 -4.05 47.00
N CYS A 669 38.28 -3.89 45.73
CA CYS A 669 39.09 -4.37 44.61
C CYS A 669 40.50 -3.76 44.53
N GLY A 670 40.69 -2.54 45.05
CA GLY A 670 42.00 -1.90 45.12
C GLY A 670 42.99 -2.56 46.08
N LYS A 671 42.55 -3.42 47.03
CA LYS A 671 43.46 -4.16 47.94
C LYS A 671 44.43 -5.10 47.19
N VAL A 672 44.15 -5.40 45.92
CA VAL A 672 45.11 -6.09 45.02
C VAL A 672 46.47 -5.39 44.94
N THR A 673 46.51 -4.07 45.15
CA THR A 673 47.75 -3.27 45.11
C THR A 673 48.42 -3.09 46.47
N SER A 674 47.70 -3.33 47.57
CA SER A 674 48.19 -3.13 48.92
C SER A 674 49.22 -4.20 49.32
N PRO A 675 50.38 -3.85 49.89
CA PRO A 675 51.38 -4.85 50.30
C PRO A 675 50.91 -5.69 51.50
N GLU A 676 50.98 -7.01 51.40
CA GLU A 676 50.53 -7.95 52.45
C GLU A 676 51.18 -7.65 53.80
N HIS A 677 52.50 -7.47 53.84
CA HIS A 677 53.24 -7.18 55.06
C HIS A 677 52.85 -5.86 55.77
N ILE A 678 52.13 -4.96 55.09
CA ILE A 678 51.59 -3.73 55.71
C ILE A 678 50.18 -4.00 56.26
N ILE A 679 49.34 -4.73 55.52
CA ILE A 679 48.01 -5.17 55.98
C ILE A 679 48.15 -6.04 57.23
N ASP A 680 49.17 -6.89 57.21
CA ASP A 680 49.44 -7.96 58.18
C ASP A 680 50.45 -7.50 59.26
N LYS A 681 50.69 -6.19 59.40
CA LYS A 681 51.74 -5.65 60.27
C LYS A 681 51.36 -5.77 61.76
N ALA A 682 51.84 -6.83 62.42
CA ALA A 682 51.56 -7.16 63.81
C ALA A 682 52.39 -6.35 64.82
N THR A 683 53.62 -5.98 64.44
CA THR A 683 54.55 -5.25 65.31
C THR A 683 55.17 -4.06 64.59
N LYS A 684 55.68 -3.08 65.34
CA LYS A 684 56.15 -1.80 64.77
C LYS A 684 57.31 -1.96 63.78
N LEU A 685 58.24 -2.87 64.05
CA LEU A 685 59.41 -3.17 63.20
C LEU A 685 59.15 -4.25 62.15
N GLU A 686 57.91 -4.66 61.96
CA GLU A 686 57.57 -5.68 60.98
C GLU A 686 57.58 -5.12 59.56
N THR A 687 58.25 -5.85 58.69
CA THR A 687 58.27 -5.66 57.24
C THR A 687 57.87 -7.01 56.63
N LEU A 688 58.55 -7.50 55.59
CA LEU A 688 58.41 -8.91 55.18
C LEU A 688 58.76 -9.90 56.30
N TYR A 689 59.57 -9.48 57.28
CA TYR A 689 59.79 -10.16 58.55
C TYR A 689 59.95 -9.15 59.68
N ASN A 690 59.91 -9.64 60.93
CA ASN A 690 60.10 -8.79 62.10
C ASN A 690 61.57 -8.43 62.33
N ARG A 691 61.92 -7.16 62.14
CA ARG A 691 63.31 -6.67 62.25
C ARG A 691 63.82 -6.56 63.70
N ILE A 692 63.00 -6.89 64.70
CA ILE A 692 63.46 -6.99 66.10
C ILE A 692 64.62 -7.98 66.27
N HIS A 693 64.74 -8.98 65.39
CA HIS A 693 65.84 -9.93 65.41
C HIS A 693 67.20 -9.29 65.07
N GLU A 694 67.23 -8.30 64.18
CA GLU A 694 68.44 -7.54 63.87
C GLU A 694 68.87 -6.69 65.07
N VAL A 695 67.90 -6.03 65.71
CA VAL A 695 68.12 -5.25 66.93
C VAL A 695 68.64 -6.16 68.03
N ARG A 696 68.01 -7.33 68.24
CA ARG A 696 68.48 -8.34 69.20
C ARG A 696 69.91 -8.76 68.92
N MET A 697 70.26 -9.03 67.67
CA MET A 697 71.63 -9.40 67.30
C MET A 697 72.63 -8.32 67.70
N ARG A 698 72.32 -7.03 67.53
CA ARG A 698 73.20 -5.93 67.98
C ARG A 698 73.33 -5.87 69.50
N PHE A 699 72.28 -6.21 70.26
CA PHE A 699 72.38 -6.39 71.72
C PHE A 699 73.29 -7.57 72.10
N GLU A 700 73.22 -8.69 71.38
CA GLU A 700 74.14 -9.83 71.57
C GLU A 700 75.60 -9.43 71.27
N VAL A 701 75.84 -8.59 70.26
CA VAL A 701 77.17 -8.02 69.98
C VAL A 701 77.64 -7.14 71.14
N LEU A 702 76.82 -6.21 71.63
CA LEU A 702 77.17 -5.37 72.79
C LEU A 702 77.44 -6.20 74.05
N TRP A 703 76.75 -7.32 74.22
CA TRP A 703 77.03 -8.25 75.30
C TRP A 703 78.42 -8.87 75.17
N ARG A 704 78.78 -9.33 73.96
CA ARG A 704 80.11 -9.88 73.67
C ARG A 704 81.20 -8.82 73.79
N ASP A 705 80.96 -7.60 73.35
CA ASP A 705 81.89 -6.47 73.50
C ASP A 705 82.16 -6.17 74.98
N ALA A 706 81.14 -6.20 75.84
CA ALA A 706 81.32 -6.05 77.28
C ALA A 706 82.22 -7.14 77.89
N GLU A 707 82.10 -8.40 77.43
CA GLU A 707 82.98 -9.50 77.84
C GLU A 707 84.41 -9.32 77.32
N LEU A 708 84.57 -8.89 76.07
CA LEU A 708 85.88 -8.60 75.48
C LEU A 708 86.58 -7.46 76.22
N ASP A 709 85.86 -6.40 76.57
CA ASP A 709 86.39 -5.27 77.32
C ASP A 709 86.81 -5.69 78.73
N TYR A 710 86.01 -6.56 79.40
CA TYR A 710 86.40 -7.19 80.66
C TYR A 710 87.75 -7.91 80.51
N TRP A 711 87.91 -8.80 79.52
CA TRP A 711 89.14 -9.58 79.35
C TRP A 711 90.34 -8.71 78.95
N LYS A 712 90.16 -7.72 78.08
CA LYS A 712 91.21 -6.76 77.69
C LYS A 712 91.73 -5.98 78.90
N GLN A 713 90.83 -5.48 79.75
CA GLN A 713 91.20 -4.73 80.95
C GLN A 713 91.81 -5.64 82.03
N HIS A 714 91.29 -6.87 82.18
CA HIS A 714 91.83 -7.86 83.10
C HIS A 714 93.29 -8.22 82.75
N VAL A 715 93.57 -8.47 81.47
CA VAL A 715 94.94 -8.72 80.98
C VAL A 715 95.84 -7.49 81.14
N SER A 716 95.26 -6.29 81.09
CA SER A 716 95.98 -5.01 81.31
C SER A 716 96.26 -4.69 82.78
N GLY A 717 95.88 -5.58 83.71
CA GLY A 717 96.20 -5.45 85.15
C GLY A 717 95.19 -4.67 85.99
N VAL A 718 93.97 -4.42 85.49
CA VAL A 718 92.89 -3.78 86.25
C VAL A 718 92.27 -4.78 87.26
N ASP A 719 91.81 -4.29 88.42
CA ASP A 719 91.23 -5.10 89.49
C ASP A 719 90.07 -6.00 89.00
N PRO A 720 90.21 -7.34 89.09
CA PRO A 720 89.19 -8.29 88.63
C PRO A 720 87.84 -8.14 89.32
N VAL A 721 87.81 -7.75 90.60
CA VAL A 721 86.55 -7.63 91.38
C VAL A 721 85.73 -6.45 90.87
N ARG A 722 86.38 -5.31 90.64
CA ARG A 722 85.76 -4.15 90.00
C ARG A 722 85.25 -4.49 88.59
N LEU A 723 86.08 -5.11 87.76
CA LEU A 723 85.72 -5.48 86.39
C LEU A 723 84.53 -6.44 86.34
N GLN A 724 84.46 -7.42 87.25
CA GLN A 724 83.36 -8.38 87.30
C GLN A 724 82.05 -7.68 87.67
N ARG A 725 82.08 -6.71 88.59
CA ARG A 725 80.90 -5.90 88.95
C ARG A 725 80.43 -5.05 87.77
N GLU A 726 81.34 -4.36 87.09
CA GLU A 726 81.02 -3.53 85.92
C GLU A 726 80.43 -4.38 84.78
N LEU A 727 80.97 -5.59 84.53
CA LEU A 727 80.43 -6.53 83.55
C LEU A 727 79.01 -6.99 83.91
N LEU A 728 78.76 -7.38 85.16
CA LEU A 728 77.44 -7.82 85.61
C LEU A 728 76.41 -6.69 85.49
N GLN A 729 76.76 -5.48 85.92
CA GLN A 729 75.88 -4.31 85.79
C GLN A 729 75.58 -3.99 84.32
N ARG A 730 76.59 -4.07 83.44
CA ARG A 730 76.40 -3.84 82.01
C ARG A 730 75.47 -4.88 81.38
N ARG A 731 75.61 -6.15 81.75
CA ARG A 731 74.76 -7.24 81.29
C ARG A 731 73.30 -7.07 81.72
N GLU A 732 73.07 -6.70 82.97
CA GLU A 732 71.72 -6.40 83.49
C GLU A 732 71.09 -5.22 82.73
N GLN A 733 71.84 -4.13 82.54
CA GLN A 733 71.37 -2.98 81.77
C GLN A 733 70.99 -3.37 80.32
N LEU A 734 71.80 -4.19 79.64
CA LEU A 734 71.51 -4.62 78.27
C LEU A 734 70.24 -5.48 78.19
N GLN A 735 69.99 -6.35 79.18
CA GLN A 735 68.76 -7.13 79.25
C GLN A 735 67.54 -6.24 79.47
N GLU A 736 67.61 -5.29 80.39
CA GLU A 736 66.53 -4.34 80.65
C GLU A 736 66.23 -3.45 79.43
N ASP A 737 67.28 -2.97 78.77
CA ASP A 737 67.18 -2.13 77.57
C ASP A 737 66.54 -2.91 76.42
N PHE A 738 66.97 -4.14 76.16
CA PHE A 738 66.36 -4.97 75.11
C PHE A 738 64.91 -5.32 75.45
N ALA A 739 64.61 -5.68 76.70
CA ALA A 739 63.24 -5.95 77.13
C ALA A 739 62.33 -4.71 76.94
N PHE A 740 62.84 -3.51 77.20
CA PHE A 740 62.15 -2.26 76.93
C PHE A 740 61.89 -2.05 75.43
N VAL A 741 62.91 -2.23 74.58
CA VAL A 741 62.78 -2.11 73.11
C VAL A 741 61.78 -3.15 72.56
N ALA A 742 61.85 -4.39 73.04
CA ALA A 742 60.93 -5.46 72.66
C ALA A 742 59.47 -5.12 73.01
N ARG A 743 59.22 -4.54 74.20
CA ARG A 743 57.88 -4.04 74.56
C ARG A 743 57.41 -2.92 73.64
N CYS A 744 58.29 -1.99 73.28
CA CYS A 744 57.96 -0.91 72.34
C CYS A 744 57.52 -1.47 70.97
N ASN A 745 58.01 -2.64 70.57
CA ASN A 745 57.70 -3.24 69.27
C ASN A 745 56.29 -3.84 69.17
N VAL A 746 55.67 -4.29 70.27
CA VAL A 746 54.42 -5.08 70.23
C VAL A 746 53.18 -4.26 69.85
N GLY A 747 53.28 -2.93 69.72
CA GLY A 747 52.21 -2.12 69.11
C GLY A 747 50.86 -2.19 69.85
N GLY A 748 50.85 -1.86 71.14
CA GLY A 748 49.66 -1.88 72.00
C GLY A 748 49.04 -0.50 72.24
N GLU A 749 48.73 -0.22 73.53
CA GLU A 749 48.19 1.04 74.03
C GLU A 749 49.13 2.25 73.78
N PHE A 750 48.69 3.43 74.23
CA PHE A 750 49.42 4.69 74.05
C PHE A 750 50.84 4.66 74.63
N MET A 751 51.85 4.99 73.81
CA MET A 751 53.24 5.14 74.23
C MET A 751 53.52 6.57 74.73
N ALA A 752 54.04 6.69 75.95
CA ALA A 752 54.31 8.00 76.56
C ALA A 752 55.55 8.68 75.96
N GLU A 753 55.61 10.01 76.01
CA GLU A 753 56.78 10.78 75.55
C GLU A 753 58.07 10.41 76.29
N ALA A 754 57.96 10.05 77.58
CA ALA A 754 59.08 9.57 78.38
C ALA A 754 59.69 8.26 77.83
N ASP A 755 58.84 7.35 77.34
CA ASP A 755 59.29 6.10 76.71
C ASP A 755 59.98 6.38 75.37
N ILE A 756 59.48 7.33 74.58
CA ILE A 756 60.13 7.76 73.33
C ILE A 756 61.51 8.36 73.62
N ALA A 757 61.63 9.18 74.68
CA ALA A 757 62.90 9.75 75.10
C ALA A 757 63.89 8.66 75.61
N ARG A 758 63.39 7.67 76.37
CA ARG A 758 64.18 6.51 76.80
C ARG A 758 64.65 5.70 75.60
N LEU A 759 63.79 5.45 74.62
CA LEU A 759 64.15 4.71 73.40
C LEU A 759 65.28 5.39 72.63
N LYS A 760 65.22 6.72 72.47
CA LYS A 760 66.31 7.50 71.86
C LYS A 760 67.61 7.39 72.66
N THR A 761 67.52 7.33 73.98
CA THR A 761 68.70 7.16 74.86
C THR A 761 69.33 5.77 74.69
N VAL A 762 68.52 4.71 74.71
CA VAL A 762 68.97 3.33 74.44
C VAL A 762 69.57 3.22 73.03
N GLY A 763 68.94 3.85 72.03
CA GLY A 763 69.38 3.83 70.65
C GLY A 763 70.74 4.51 70.38
N ARG A 764 71.18 5.42 71.26
CA ARG A 764 72.48 6.11 71.14
C ARG A 764 73.68 5.26 71.53
N GLN A 765 73.47 4.08 72.14
CA GLN A 765 74.55 3.14 72.40
C GLN A 765 75.28 2.81 71.11
N ILE A 766 76.60 2.69 71.16
CA ILE A 766 77.43 2.49 69.97
C ILE A 766 77.88 1.04 69.89
N TRP A 767 77.75 0.42 68.71
CA TRP A 767 78.38 -0.85 68.36
C TRP A 767 79.28 -0.66 67.14
N GLN A 768 80.26 -1.56 66.93
CA GLN A 768 81.22 -1.44 65.83
C GLN A 768 80.91 -2.40 64.68
N ARG A 769 80.74 -1.83 63.47
CA ARG A 769 80.64 -2.60 62.24
C ARG A 769 82.01 -2.75 61.58
N HIS A 770 82.37 -3.99 61.28
CA HIS A 770 83.64 -4.34 60.62
C HIS A 770 83.51 -4.70 59.13
N PHE A 771 82.29 -4.87 58.63
CA PHE A 771 82.01 -5.25 57.24
C PHE A 771 81.38 -4.10 56.48
N ASP A 772 81.71 -3.93 55.19
CA ASP A 772 81.09 -2.91 54.33
C ASP A 772 79.58 -3.22 54.15
N ASP A 773 78.74 -2.23 54.44
CA ASP A 773 77.28 -2.27 54.40
C ASP A 773 76.72 -2.10 52.99
N ARG A 774 77.57 -1.88 51.99
CA ARG A 774 77.19 -1.78 50.57
C ARG A 774 77.36 -3.10 49.80
N LEU A 775 78.11 -4.05 50.35
CA LEU A 775 78.32 -5.34 49.70
C LEU A 775 77.05 -6.19 49.79
N GLY A 776 76.60 -6.72 48.64
CA GLY A 776 75.41 -7.57 48.54
C GLY A 776 74.08 -6.81 48.41
N LEU A 777 74.09 -5.47 48.33
CA LEU A 777 72.88 -4.67 48.12
C LEU A 777 72.35 -4.77 46.68
N SER A 778 71.03 -4.69 46.54
CA SER A 778 70.38 -4.52 45.24
C SER A 778 70.71 -3.18 44.59
N ALA A 779 70.51 -3.07 43.26
CA ALA A 779 70.71 -1.80 42.54
C ALA A 779 69.85 -0.66 43.11
N ALA A 780 68.63 -0.95 43.56
CA ALA A 780 67.72 0.03 44.16
C ALA A 780 68.23 0.52 45.52
N GLU A 781 68.76 -0.37 46.35
CA GLU A 781 69.38 -0.02 47.64
C GLU A 781 70.67 0.79 47.45
N MET A 782 71.53 0.38 46.52
CA MET A 782 72.74 1.12 46.16
C MET A 782 72.41 2.55 45.70
N LEU A 783 71.36 2.72 44.89
CA LEU A 783 70.95 4.04 44.42
C LEU A 783 70.53 4.95 45.59
N ARG A 784 69.83 4.41 46.61
CA ARG A 784 69.48 5.18 47.82
C ARG A 784 70.70 5.67 48.59
N LEU A 785 71.79 4.90 48.58
CA LEU A 785 73.05 5.23 49.25
C LEU A 785 74.03 6.05 48.38
N SER A 786 73.67 6.39 47.15
CA SER A 786 74.56 7.09 46.20
C SER A 786 75.04 8.46 46.71
N SER A 787 74.21 9.15 47.49
CA SER A 787 74.51 10.46 48.10
C SER A 787 75.11 10.37 49.50
N VAL A 788 75.16 9.17 50.08
CA VAL A 788 75.74 8.93 51.42
C VAL A 788 77.23 8.62 51.25
N PRO A 789 78.15 9.24 52.00
CA PRO A 789 79.57 8.87 51.96
C PRO A 789 79.83 7.47 52.54
N VAL A 790 80.77 6.73 51.94
CA VAL A 790 81.26 5.46 52.53
C VAL A 790 82.04 5.77 53.81
N ARG A 791 81.72 5.07 54.90
CA ARG A 791 82.43 5.23 56.19
C ARG A 791 83.63 4.28 56.25
N PRO A 792 84.79 4.72 56.77
CA PRO A 792 85.92 3.82 56.97
C PRO A 792 85.60 2.77 58.05
N LEU A 793 86.13 1.55 57.87
CA LEU A 793 85.94 0.43 58.78
C LEU A 793 87.13 0.34 59.77
N PRO A 794 86.89 -0.05 61.05
CA PRO A 794 85.58 -0.28 61.66
C PRO A 794 84.79 1.02 61.85
N ALA A 795 83.49 0.96 61.59
CA ALA A 795 82.59 2.11 61.71
C ALA A 795 81.77 2.03 63.00
N ASN A 796 81.75 3.11 63.78
CA ASN A 796 80.87 3.26 64.94
C ASN A 796 79.45 3.54 64.48
N GLU A 797 78.49 2.75 64.95
CA GLU A 797 77.07 2.90 64.63
C GLU A 797 76.19 2.96 65.87
N PRO A 798 75.14 3.80 65.87
CA PRO A 798 74.11 3.74 66.90
C PRO A 798 73.39 2.38 66.88
N LEU A 799 72.93 1.94 68.04
CA LEU A 799 72.22 0.68 68.24
C LEU A 799 70.87 0.66 67.51
N LEU A 800 70.15 1.79 67.57
CA LEU A 800 68.90 2.01 66.83
C LEU A 800 69.03 3.24 65.95
N ALA A 801 68.62 3.15 64.68
CA ALA A 801 68.70 4.29 63.76
C ALA A 801 67.65 4.30 62.64
N ASP A 802 67.29 5.53 62.26
CA ASP A 802 66.63 5.84 61.00
C ASP A 802 67.69 6.10 59.93
N ARG A 803 68.20 5.02 59.33
CA ARG A 803 69.28 5.09 58.35
C ARG A 803 68.76 5.54 56.97
N PRO A 804 69.59 6.18 56.13
CA PRO A 804 69.17 6.63 54.80
C PRO A 804 68.57 5.52 53.93
N GLU A 805 69.09 4.29 54.01
CA GLU A 805 68.57 3.13 53.27
C GLU A 805 67.17 2.68 53.72
N HIS A 806 66.75 3.04 54.93
CA HIS A 806 65.41 2.77 55.46
C HIS A 806 64.35 3.72 54.89
N ILE A 807 64.74 4.84 54.28
CA ILE A 807 63.83 5.88 53.80
C ILE A 807 63.68 5.70 52.29
N VAL A 808 62.45 5.41 51.85
CA VAL A 808 62.12 5.18 50.43
C VAL A 808 61.41 6.42 49.89
N PRO A 809 62.07 7.23 49.03
CA PRO A 809 61.44 8.40 48.43
C PRO A 809 60.40 7.98 47.39
N TRP A 810 59.42 8.86 47.15
CA TRP A 810 58.50 8.70 46.03
C TRP A 810 59.23 8.68 44.69
N GLY A 811 58.97 7.66 43.87
CA GLY A 811 59.48 7.56 42.51
C GLY A 811 58.66 8.36 41.49
N THR A 812 58.77 7.96 40.21
CA THR A 812 58.00 8.58 39.10
C THR A 812 56.50 8.29 39.18
N ARG A 813 56.08 7.27 39.92
CA ARG A 813 54.67 6.85 40.11
C ARG A 813 54.10 7.37 41.42
N LYS A 814 54.18 8.68 41.65
CA LYS A 814 53.56 9.34 42.80
C LYS A 814 52.03 9.38 42.60
N PRO A 815 51.20 8.90 43.56
CA PRO A 815 49.75 8.81 43.35
C PRO A 815 49.11 10.21 43.35
N PRO A 816 48.18 10.49 42.43
CA PRO A 816 47.59 11.82 42.26
C PRO A 816 46.40 12.04 43.21
N VAL A 817 46.68 12.08 44.52
CA VAL A 817 45.64 12.08 45.57
C VAL A 817 45.39 13.44 46.24
N GLU A 818 46.27 14.41 46.02
CA GLU A 818 46.17 15.75 46.58
C GLU A 818 45.14 16.58 45.78
N ALA A 819 44.29 17.36 46.45
CA ALA A 819 43.20 18.12 45.81
C ALA A 819 43.67 19.12 44.73
N GLY A 820 44.89 19.64 44.85
CA GLY A 820 45.49 20.58 43.90
C GLY A 820 46.31 19.94 42.77
N ASN A 821 46.41 18.61 42.72
CA ASN A 821 47.24 17.92 41.74
C ASN A 821 46.53 17.86 40.36
N PRO A 822 47.12 18.40 39.26
CA PRO A 822 46.50 18.37 37.94
C PRO A 822 46.19 16.97 37.39
N ALA A 823 46.90 15.93 37.85
CA ALA A 823 46.64 14.54 37.46
C ALA A 823 45.48 13.90 38.24
N ASN A 824 44.99 14.56 39.29
CA ASN A 824 43.86 14.11 40.10
C ASN A 824 42.53 14.49 39.42
N ARG A 825 42.06 13.61 38.53
CA ARG A 825 40.76 13.76 37.83
C ARG A 825 39.57 13.18 38.58
N TRP A 826 39.78 12.60 39.76
CA TRP A 826 38.77 11.85 40.52
C TRP A 826 38.26 12.59 41.74
N GLY A 827 38.81 13.78 42.04
CA GLY A 827 38.40 14.63 43.16
C GLY A 827 38.92 14.15 44.52
N PHE A 828 40.07 13.45 44.56
CA PHE A 828 40.67 13.03 45.83
C PHE A 828 41.17 14.22 46.65
N ASP A 829 41.09 14.13 47.98
CA ASP A 829 41.65 15.07 48.96
C ASP A 829 42.31 14.30 50.10
N MET A 830 43.45 13.68 49.81
CA MET A 830 44.28 12.98 50.80
C MET A 830 45.60 13.69 51.03
N VAL A 831 46.12 13.55 52.26
CA VAL A 831 47.47 14.02 52.61
C VAL A 831 48.46 12.94 52.24
N LEU A 832 49.37 13.26 51.31
CA LEU A 832 50.43 12.35 50.93
C LEU A 832 51.60 12.44 51.93
N PRO A 833 52.12 11.32 52.45
CA PRO A 833 53.31 11.34 53.30
C PRO A 833 54.55 11.78 52.52
N PRO A 834 55.59 12.32 53.20
CA PRO A 834 56.79 12.82 52.55
C PRO A 834 57.57 11.75 51.79
N TYR A 835 57.47 10.49 52.23
CA TYR A 835 58.15 9.33 51.66
C TYR A 835 57.14 8.27 51.26
N GLU A 836 57.53 7.40 50.33
CA GLU A 836 56.71 6.23 49.96
C GLU A 836 56.68 5.20 51.09
N ALA A 837 57.81 5.01 51.77
CA ALA A 837 57.92 4.19 52.98
C ALA A 837 59.04 4.71 53.89
N HIS A 838 58.84 4.61 55.20
CA HIS A 838 59.85 4.96 56.19
C HIS A 838 60.08 3.80 57.16
N LEU A 839 61.07 2.96 56.85
CA LEU A 839 61.40 1.72 57.57
C LEU A 839 62.36 1.94 58.74
N GLY A 840 62.58 3.20 59.15
CA GLY A 840 63.50 3.58 60.21
C GLY A 840 63.13 2.95 61.56
N GLU A 841 64.12 2.45 62.31
CA GLU A 841 63.87 1.72 63.56
C GLU A 841 63.29 2.64 64.64
N LEU A 842 63.84 3.84 64.78
CA LEU A 842 63.37 4.82 65.78
C LEU A 842 62.02 5.40 65.36
N HIS A 843 61.82 5.71 64.07
CA HIS A 843 60.54 6.16 63.53
C HIS A 843 59.42 5.16 63.82
N ASN A 844 59.64 3.88 63.50
CA ASN A 844 58.64 2.85 63.71
C ASN A 844 58.42 2.57 65.19
N LEU A 845 59.46 2.40 66.01
CA LEU A 845 59.30 2.10 67.44
C LEU A 845 58.64 3.25 68.23
N SER A 846 58.78 4.49 67.76
CA SER A 846 58.23 5.69 68.41
C SER A 846 56.76 5.99 68.08
N ILE A 847 56.09 5.16 67.27
CA ILE A 847 54.65 5.33 66.98
C ILE A 847 53.86 5.30 68.29
N GLN A 848 53.05 6.32 68.54
CA GLN A 848 52.34 6.45 69.82
C GLN A 848 51.16 5.49 69.99
N ARG A 849 50.49 5.07 68.91
CA ARG A 849 49.33 4.18 68.96
C ARG A 849 49.37 3.17 67.81
N GLY A 850 49.22 1.89 68.14
CA GLY A 850 49.24 0.80 67.16
C GLY A 850 50.62 0.58 66.52
N THR A 851 50.62 0.01 65.31
CA THR A 851 51.81 -0.48 64.60
C THR A 851 52.16 0.27 63.32
N LEU A 852 51.22 1.08 62.80
CA LEU A 852 51.29 1.69 61.48
C LEU A 852 51.82 3.12 61.55
N THR A 853 52.84 3.41 60.73
CA THR A 853 53.31 4.76 60.46
C THR A 853 52.30 5.55 59.62
N ALA A 854 52.55 6.84 59.38
CA ALA A 854 51.75 7.64 58.46
C ALA A 854 51.85 7.09 57.02
N GLU A 855 53.04 6.64 56.63
CA GLU A 855 53.31 5.99 55.35
C GLU A 855 52.54 4.67 55.20
N ASP A 856 52.60 3.80 56.22
CA ASP A 856 51.86 2.53 56.23
C ASP A 856 50.35 2.76 56.16
N ARG A 857 49.83 3.73 56.93
CA ARG A 857 48.41 4.07 56.93
C ARG A 857 47.97 4.64 55.59
N PHE A 858 48.80 5.46 54.95
CA PHE A 858 48.52 5.94 53.60
C PHE A 858 48.42 4.78 52.61
N LYS A 859 49.37 3.84 52.64
CA LYS A 859 49.36 2.65 51.76
C LYS A 859 48.14 1.74 51.99
N ILE A 860 47.66 1.64 53.23
CA ILE A 860 46.38 0.97 53.50
C ILE A 860 45.24 1.77 52.88
N ASN A 861 45.11 3.07 53.18
CA ASN A 861 44.00 3.89 52.68
C ASN A 861 43.97 4.02 51.14
N ASP A 862 45.13 3.91 50.48
CA ASP A 862 45.26 3.97 49.03
C ASP A 862 44.44 2.90 48.30
N HIS A 863 44.05 1.80 48.96
CA HIS A 863 43.18 0.79 48.31
C HIS A 863 41.87 1.40 47.78
N ILE A 864 41.30 2.41 48.43
CA ILE A 864 40.08 3.06 47.95
C ILE A 864 40.35 3.94 46.73
N VAL A 865 41.51 4.60 46.71
CA VAL A 865 42.00 5.33 45.54
C VAL A 865 42.14 4.37 44.37
N GLN A 866 42.76 3.21 44.59
CA GLN A 866 42.93 2.20 43.54
C GLN A 866 41.61 1.59 43.09
N THR A 867 40.67 1.32 44.01
CA THR A 867 39.30 0.90 43.66
C THR A 867 38.67 1.90 42.68
N ILE A 868 38.67 3.19 43.00
CA ILE A 868 38.10 4.22 42.12
C ILE A 868 38.84 4.30 40.79
N ILE A 869 40.17 4.31 40.78
CA ILE A 869 40.98 4.40 39.55
C ILE A 869 40.73 3.20 38.64
N MET A 870 40.75 1.98 39.19
CA MET A 870 40.56 0.74 38.44
C MET A 870 39.15 0.66 37.85
N LEU A 871 38.13 0.88 38.68
CA LEU A 871 36.74 0.78 38.26
C LEU A 871 36.34 1.92 37.30
N SER A 872 36.87 3.13 37.48
CA SER A 872 36.65 4.23 36.54
C SER A 872 37.28 3.99 35.16
N GLY A 873 38.21 3.04 35.05
CA GLY A 873 38.78 2.60 33.78
C GLY A 873 37.91 1.60 33.01
N LEU A 874 36.87 1.03 33.63
CA LEU A 874 35.99 0.06 33.01
C LEU A 874 34.87 0.74 32.20
N PRO A 875 34.49 0.21 31.02
CA PRO A 875 33.45 0.78 30.17
C PRO A 875 32.05 0.41 30.68
N PHE A 876 31.68 0.89 31.87
CA PHE A 876 30.34 0.63 32.42
C PHE A 876 29.25 1.25 31.54
N PRO A 877 28.14 0.52 31.28
CA PRO A 877 26.97 1.11 30.65
C PRO A 877 26.34 2.19 31.57
N PRO A 878 25.51 3.11 31.04
CA PRO A 878 24.99 4.24 31.81
C PRO A 878 24.26 3.88 33.11
N HIS A 879 23.58 2.73 33.15
CA HIS A 879 22.86 2.24 34.33
C HIS A 879 23.77 1.61 35.41
N LEU A 880 25.07 1.47 35.13
CA LEU A 880 26.11 1.00 36.07
C LEU A 880 27.18 2.08 36.33
N ALA A 881 26.93 3.34 35.92
CA ALA A 881 27.93 4.40 35.95
C ALA A 881 28.36 4.77 37.38
N ARG A 882 27.57 4.46 38.41
CA ARG A 882 27.88 4.79 39.82
C ARG A 882 28.65 3.68 40.54
N VAL A 883 28.88 2.52 39.92
CA VAL A 883 29.66 1.42 40.51
C VAL A 883 30.99 1.90 41.12
N PRO A 884 31.84 2.70 40.43
CA PRO A 884 33.09 3.18 41.02
C PRO A 884 32.88 4.08 42.24
N SER A 885 31.77 4.82 42.31
CA SER A 885 31.47 5.69 43.45
C SER A 885 30.97 4.89 44.64
N ILE A 886 30.04 3.95 44.43
CA ILE A 886 29.49 3.08 45.48
C ILE A 886 30.62 2.25 46.11
N ALA A 887 31.46 1.65 45.26
CA ALA A 887 32.62 0.87 45.68
C ALA A 887 33.71 1.72 46.36
N GLY A 888 33.77 3.02 46.07
CA GLY A 888 34.87 3.90 46.48
C GLY A 888 34.56 4.86 47.62
N SER A 889 33.33 4.86 48.15
CA SER A 889 32.88 5.86 49.14
C SER A 889 32.60 5.28 50.53
N HIS A 890 32.79 3.97 50.75
CA HIS A 890 32.48 3.32 52.04
C HIS A 890 33.42 3.69 53.20
N HIS A 891 34.49 4.46 52.94
CA HIS A 891 35.35 5.07 53.96
C HIS A 891 35.11 6.57 54.16
N GLU A 892 34.14 7.13 53.44
CA GLU A 892 33.68 8.49 53.69
C GLU A 892 32.84 8.55 54.97
N LYS A 893 32.85 9.71 55.62
CA LYS A 893 32.16 9.93 56.91
C LYS A 893 31.26 11.14 56.81
N LEU A 894 30.14 11.14 57.53
CA LEU A 894 29.18 12.25 57.45
C LEU A 894 29.75 13.61 57.87
N ASP A 895 30.76 13.62 58.73
CA ASP A 895 31.48 14.81 59.20
C ASP A 895 32.55 15.35 58.21
N GLY A 896 32.83 14.62 57.12
CA GLY A 896 33.84 14.96 56.13
C GLY A 896 35.28 14.62 56.52
N THR A 897 35.50 13.89 57.62
CA THR A 897 36.85 13.42 58.04
C THR A 897 37.25 12.10 57.38
N GLY A 898 36.40 11.55 56.52
CA GLY A 898 36.63 10.33 55.76
C GLY A 898 37.60 10.50 54.59
N TYR A 899 37.70 9.49 53.74
CA TYR A 899 38.58 9.48 52.56
C TYR A 899 37.98 8.61 51.45
N PRO A 900 38.37 8.78 50.17
CA PRO A 900 39.49 9.58 49.68
C PRO A 900 39.14 10.99 49.21
N ARG A 901 37.87 11.38 49.16
CA ARG A 901 37.40 12.69 48.66
C ARG A 901 36.95 13.65 49.76
N ARG A 902 36.78 13.16 51.00
CA ARG A 902 36.26 13.95 52.14
C ARG A 902 34.84 14.48 51.90
N LEU A 903 33.99 13.61 51.38
CA LEU A 903 32.58 13.93 51.12
C LEU A 903 31.86 14.21 52.45
N LYS A 904 30.96 15.21 52.43
CA LYS A 904 30.10 15.53 53.58
C LYS A 904 28.76 14.84 53.46
N ALA A 905 27.99 14.82 54.54
CA ALA A 905 26.67 14.17 54.58
C ALA A 905 25.75 14.41 53.36
N PRO A 906 25.59 15.64 52.80
CA PRO A 906 24.72 15.87 51.64
C PRO A 906 25.22 15.23 50.34
N GLU A 907 26.51 14.93 50.25
CA GLU A 907 27.16 14.35 49.07
C GLU A 907 27.13 12.81 49.09
N LEU A 908 26.86 12.22 50.26
CA LEU A 908 26.79 10.77 50.45
C LEU A 908 25.37 10.24 50.23
N THR A 909 25.25 9.35 49.26
CA THR A 909 24.00 8.67 48.92
C THR A 909 23.61 7.64 49.99
N LEU A 910 22.36 7.16 49.93
CA LEU A 910 21.93 6.07 50.82
C LEU A 910 22.78 4.80 50.62
N ALA A 911 23.16 4.49 49.37
CA ALA A 911 24.05 3.37 49.05
C ALA A 911 25.40 3.49 49.77
N ASP A 912 26.02 4.68 49.74
CA ASP A 912 27.31 4.92 50.40
C ASP A 912 27.20 4.73 51.92
N ARG A 913 26.11 5.23 52.53
CA ARG A 913 25.85 5.11 53.97
C ARG A 913 25.60 3.66 54.41
N VAL A 914 24.86 2.89 53.60
CA VAL A 914 24.61 1.45 53.82
C VAL A 914 25.92 0.67 53.70
N MET A 915 26.71 0.92 52.66
CA MET A 915 28.01 0.27 52.47
C MET A 915 28.97 0.55 53.62
N THR A 916 29.10 1.82 54.03
CA THR A 916 29.93 2.24 55.16
C THR A 916 29.53 1.50 56.44
N LEU A 917 28.22 1.42 56.72
CA LEU A 917 27.71 0.72 57.90
C LEU A 917 28.00 -0.79 57.84
N ALA A 918 27.73 -1.41 56.69
CA ALA A 918 27.92 -2.85 56.50
C ALA A 918 29.38 -3.26 56.64
N ASP A 919 30.30 -2.52 55.99
CA ASP A 919 31.74 -2.73 56.08
C ASP A 919 32.25 -2.61 57.52
N ILE A 920 31.85 -1.55 58.24
CA ILE A 920 32.26 -1.36 59.64
C ILE A 920 31.75 -2.49 60.54
N PHE A 921 30.48 -2.90 60.40
CA PHE A 921 29.92 -3.95 61.24
C PHE A 921 30.58 -5.31 60.97
N GLU A 922 30.76 -5.67 59.69
CA GLU A 922 31.47 -6.87 59.30
C GLU A 922 32.90 -6.85 59.86
N ALA A 923 33.62 -5.75 59.64
CA ALA A 923 35.01 -5.60 60.08
C ALA A 923 35.20 -5.70 61.60
N LEU A 924 34.24 -5.24 62.40
CA LEU A 924 34.26 -5.34 63.87
C LEU A 924 33.96 -6.76 64.36
N THR A 925 33.11 -7.50 63.64
CA THR A 925 32.62 -8.83 64.03
C THR A 925 33.40 -9.99 63.40
N ALA A 926 34.28 -9.72 62.44
CA ALA A 926 35.15 -10.69 61.80
C ALA A 926 36.05 -11.45 62.80
N ALA A 927 36.03 -12.78 62.74
CA ALA A 927 36.73 -13.68 63.66
C ALA A 927 38.13 -14.13 63.18
N ASP A 928 38.46 -13.83 61.93
CA ASP A 928 39.65 -14.24 61.19
C ASP A 928 40.80 -13.24 61.26
N ARG A 929 40.69 -12.16 62.05
CA ARG A 929 41.78 -11.19 62.25
C ARG A 929 42.81 -11.70 63.28
N PRO A 930 44.08 -11.91 62.92
CA PRO A 930 45.08 -12.60 63.73
C PRO A 930 45.66 -11.70 64.85
N TYR A 931 45.49 -10.39 64.72
CA TYR A 931 46.08 -9.38 65.61
C TYR A 931 45.11 -8.89 66.68
N LYS A 932 43.81 -9.26 66.60
CA LYS A 932 42.80 -8.84 67.56
C LYS A 932 41.77 -9.95 67.76
N PRO A 933 41.42 -10.29 69.01
CA PRO A 933 40.31 -11.21 69.25
C PRO A 933 39.01 -10.63 68.65
N PRO A 934 38.13 -11.50 68.09
CA PRO A 934 36.83 -11.09 67.60
C PRO A 934 36.03 -10.35 68.68
N LYS A 935 35.34 -9.28 68.28
CA LYS A 935 34.42 -8.58 69.18
C LYS A 935 33.09 -9.30 69.27
N THR A 936 32.43 -9.15 70.42
CA THR A 936 31.05 -9.59 70.57
C THR A 936 30.08 -8.63 69.88
N LEU A 937 28.82 -9.04 69.72
CA LEU A 937 27.78 -8.20 69.12
C LEU A 937 27.54 -6.93 69.94
N SER A 938 27.46 -7.05 71.27
CA SER A 938 27.23 -5.90 72.15
C SER A 938 28.39 -4.89 72.08
N GLU A 939 29.63 -5.37 72.02
CA GLU A 939 30.82 -4.52 71.86
C GLU A 939 30.83 -3.79 70.51
N SER A 940 30.55 -4.52 69.43
CA SER A 940 30.56 -3.98 68.07
C SER A 940 29.50 -2.89 67.90
N LEU A 941 28.27 -3.16 68.35
CA LEU A 941 27.17 -2.19 68.29
C LEU A 941 27.40 -0.99 69.21
N LYS A 942 28.07 -1.17 70.36
CA LYS A 942 28.47 -0.07 71.25
C LYS A 942 29.51 0.84 70.59
N ILE A 943 30.48 0.28 69.87
CA ILE A 943 31.45 1.05 69.08
C ILE A 943 30.72 1.84 67.99
N MET A 944 29.84 1.19 67.22
CA MET A 944 29.06 1.87 66.18
C MET A 944 28.15 2.96 66.75
N THR A 945 27.57 2.76 67.93
CA THR A 945 26.79 3.79 68.65
C THR A 945 27.64 5.03 68.94
N HIS A 946 28.91 4.85 69.34
CA HIS A 946 29.84 5.96 69.52
C HIS A 946 30.15 6.64 68.17
N MET A 947 30.36 5.87 67.11
CA MET A 947 30.60 6.40 65.76
C MET A 947 29.40 7.21 65.22
N VAL A 948 28.16 6.83 65.55
CA VAL A 948 26.97 7.63 65.22
C VAL A 948 26.98 8.96 65.98
N ARG A 949 27.32 8.96 67.27
CA ARG A 949 27.43 10.20 68.08
C ARG A 949 28.53 11.15 67.57
N GLU A 950 29.62 10.60 67.08
CA GLU A 950 30.70 11.34 66.44
C GLU A 950 30.37 11.78 65.00
N ARG A 951 29.19 11.42 64.48
CA ARG A 951 28.76 11.68 63.09
C ARG A 951 29.69 11.04 62.04
N HIS A 952 30.24 9.88 62.34
CA HIS A 952 30.93 9.05 61.35
C HIS A 952 29.95 8.22 60.51
N ILE A 953 28.91 7.65 61.15
CA ILE A 953 27.90 6.78 60.53
C ILE A 953 26.52 7.45 60.62
N ASP A 954 25.64 7.16 59.67
CA ASP A 954 24.27 7.65 59.64
C ASP A 954 23.38 7.07 60.75
N ALA A 955 22.75 7.96 61.51
CA ALA A 955 21.90 7.60 62.63
C ALA A 955 20.61 6.91 62.21
N GLU A 956 19.97 7.32 61.11
CA GLU A 956 18.73 6.72 60.62
C GLU A 956 18.98 5.33 60.05
N VAL A 957 20.05 5.17 59.25
CA VAL A 957 20.46 3.87 58.72
C VAL A 957 20.82 2.92 59.87
N PHE A 958 21.57 3.38 60.88
CA PHE A 958 21.92 2.55 62.04
C PHE A 958 20.72 2.18 62.91
N ARG A 959 19.78 3.11 63.15
CA ARG A 959 18.52 2.81 63.85
C ARG A 959 17.72 1.74 63.10
N PHE A 960 17.59 1.87 61.78
CA PHE A 960 16.88 0.89 60.95
C PHE A 960 17.59 -0.46 60.91
N PHE A 961 18.93 -0.46 60.82
CA PHE A 961 19.74 -1.68 60.92
C PHE A 961 19.40 -2.46 62.20
N LEU A 962 19.33 -1.77 63.35
CA LEU A 962 18.96 -2.38 64.63
C LEU A 962 17.52 -2.91 64.66
N THR A 963 16.54 -2.13 64.19
CA THR A 963 15.11 -2.48 64.28
C THR A 963 14.67 -3.50 63.24
N SER A 964 15.32 -3.54 62.07
CA SER A 964 15.01 -4.49 60.98
C SER A 964 15.44 -5.92 61.28
N GLY A 965 16.33 -6.12 62.26
CA GLY A 965 16.85 -7.44 62.64
C GLY A 965 17.96 -7.97 61.72
N VAL A 966 18.39 -7.21 60.71
CA VAL A 966 19.41 -7.66 59.73
C VAL A 966 20.72 -8.07 60.40
N TRP A 967 21.16 -7.35 61.43
CA TRP A 967 22.36 -7.70 62.21
C TRP A 967 22.25 -9.06 62.91
N ARG A 968 21.03 -9.47 63.28
CA ARG A 968 20.75 -10.76 63.94
C ARG A 968 20.74 -11.89 62.92
N ASP A 969 20.07 -11.69 61.78
CA ASP A 969 20.05 -12.64 60.67
C ASP A 969 21.49 -12.93 60.18
N TYR A 970 22.32 -11.87 60.08
CA TYR A 970 23.75 -11.99 59.78
C TYR A 970 24.50 -12.76 60.87
N ALA A 971 24.31 -12.40 62.14
CA ALA A 971 24.98 -13.05 63.26
C ALA A 971 24.66 -14.55 63.38
N GLU A 972 23.44 -14.95 63.08
CA GLU A 972 23.03 -16.36 63.08
C GLU A 972 23.73 -17.19 62.02
N ARG A 973 24.06 -16.58 60.88
CA ARG A 973 24.67 -17.26 59.73
C ARG A 973 26.20 -17.29 59.80
N PHE A 974 26.82 -16.21 60.27
CA PHE A 974 28.28 -16.02 60.11
C PHE A 974 29.07 -15.95 61.42
N LEU A 975 28.45 -15.62 62.54
CA LEU A 975 29.18 -15.44 63.80
C LEU A 975 29.17 -16.70 64.67
N THR A 976 30.28 -16.90 65.38
CA THR A 976 30.40 -18.02 66.33
C THR A 976 29.48 -17.83 67.54
N PRO A 977 29.05 -18.92 68.21
CA PRO A 977 28.22 -18.81 69.42
C PRO A 977 28.83 -17.93 70.53
N ALA A 978 30.15 -17.88 70.63
CA ALA A 978 30.86 -17.08 71.62
C ALA A 978 30.77 -15.55 71.38
N GLN A 979 30.52 -15.13 70.13
CA GLN A 979 30.38 -13.71 69.78
C GLN A 979 28.93 -13.20 69.92
N ARG A 980 27.97 -14.12 70.04
CA ARG A 980 26.52 -13.84 70.06
C ARG A 980 26.02 -13.58 71.49
N ASP A 981 26.56 -12.55 72.13
CA ASP A 981 26.09 -12.09 73.44
C ASP A 981 24.75 -11.33 73.35
N GLU A 982 24.08 -11.16 74.51
CA GLU A 982 22.78 -10.50 74.57
C GLU A 982 22.91 -9.00 74.27
N VAL A 983 22.13 -8.51 73.30
CA VAL A 983 22.11 -7.10 72.89
C VAL A 983 20.78 -6.46 73.27
N ASN A 984 20.84 -5.46 74.15
CA ASN A 984 19.67 -4.63 74.47
C ASN A 984 19.50 -3.50 73.43
N VAL A 985 18.73 -3.78 72.37
CA VAL A 985 18.48 -2.84 71.28
C VAL A 985 17.75 -1.58 71.75
N GLU A 986 16.77 -1.70 72.66
CA GLU A 986 16.01 -0.55 73.18
C GLU A 986 16.91 0.44 73.91
N ALA A 987 17.84 -0.05 74.73
CA ALA A 987 18.82 0.78 75.43
C ALA A 987 19.75 1.50 74.44
N ILE A 988 20.19 0.83 73.37
CA ILE A 988 21.01 1.45 72.32
C ILE A 988 20.22 2.56 71.61
N LEU A 989 18.98 2.28 71.20
CA LEU A 989 18.11 3.25 70.53
C LEU A 989 17.81 4.47 71.40
N ALA A 990 17.56 4.29 72.70
CA ALA A 990 17.37 5.37 73.66
C ALA A 990 18.65 6.22 73.83
N SER A 991 19.82 5.59 73.69
CA SER A 991 21.11 6.28 73.83
C SER A 991 21.50 7.13 72.61
N LEU A 992 20.80 6.98 71.49
CA LEU A 992 21.07 7.69 70.23
C LEU A 992 20.34 9.04 70.12
N GLY A 993 19.49 9.39 71.12
CA GLY A 993 18.69 10.62 71.13
C GLY A 993 17.44 10.47 70.30
#